data_AF-A0A7W1ABQ8-F1
#
_entry.id   AF-A0A7W1ABQ8-F1
#
_cell.length_a   1.000
_cell.length_b   1.000
_cell.length_c   1.000
_cell.angle_alpha   90.00
_cell.angle_beta   90.00
_cell.angle_gamma   90.00
#
_symmetry.space_group_name_H-M   'P 1'
#
loop_
_entity.id
_entity.type
_entity.pdbx_description
1 polymer ?
#
loop_
_entity_poly.entity_id
_entity_poly.type
_entity_poly.pdbx_seq_one_letter_code
_entity_poly.pdbx_strand_id
1 'polypeptide(L)'
;MLGGAYSGKKILLTGGTGFLGTALVEKILRSLPDLGRLYLLVRPSRGKSAAKRFEKDVLGAAAFRGLRERLGDDFEDRVSKKVSVLEGDVHAPSLGLAEQDLAELSREVDVVIHSAASVIFDAPLDAAVDSNVRGTLGLLKLARTWEKRPLFMHISTAYVAGTSKEDAPEAPPGASSPNGTALDAREEVIGLEAVVAEVDEASQERSLLRRFETEARRELGMVGEEEEVAERVDQLRRAWMRERLVERGTQRARELGWNDVYTFTKSLAERMVVAERGETPLVILRPAIIESSHREPYPGWIQGTRMADPIIMAFAKGILREFPGNPKSYVDIVPVDHVVNAILAAGVRRPEEPEVFQVASGERNPIRYSGMYDIVRDYFIENPLRDSGGRPIQVPEWSFPGRRRVEGQLKLELAGLKVAGTLAARMPEGHMASDARQRIARAEKRAKMSLYYSRIYGAYATMTSTFASSGTMALYTALPAEDREEFPFDIAEVDWRAWMQGAHLPALTTRPSRKKRKKTTEEKPGEVAAIFDVDGTLVGSNVVSYFAWLRMRELPAAVRPLWLAGFLTKIPYYWGLDKISRAHFNRAFYKNYAGWKPSRARHLGQESFAGFTLDRIFPAALQQLRDHKAAGHRVVLLSGALDFLLEPMKDLADDVLCSTLAQENGTYTGELTGAPVAGDARARMLASFARRRGLDLSRSYAYADSISDLPMLEAVGNPVAVNPDRRLGTAAKDRGWKVEHWDKNGAADSVAKKI
;
A
#
# COMPACT_ATOMS: atom_id res chain seq x y z
N MET A 1 20.58 -13.63 -38.03
CA MET A 1 21.03 -13.53 -36.63
C MET A 1 20.61 -12.19 -36.07
N LEU A 2 19.60 -12.20 -35.22
CA LEU A 2 19.01 -11.06 -34.52
C LEU A 2 20.08 -10.36 -33.68
N GLY A 3 20.97 -11.12 -33.03
CA GLY A 3 22.15 -10.58 -32.35
C GLY A 3 23.02 -9.72 -33.26
N GLY A 4 23.29 -10.20 -34.47
CA GLY A 4 24.03 -9.44 -35.50
C GLY A 4 23.31 -8.17 -35.95
N ALA A 5 21.97 -8.20 -36.04
CA ALA A 5 21.17 -7.03 -36.37
C ALA A 5 21.20 -5.96 -35.26
N TYR A 6 21.50 -6.30 -34.02
CA TYR A 6 21.73 -5.35 -32.91
C TYR A 6 23.19 -4.95 -32.70
N SER A 7 24.14 -5.55 -33.44
CA SER A 7 25.56 -5.28 -33.28
C SER A 7 25.87 -3.80 -33.47
N GLY A 8 26.52 -3.19 -32.47
CA GLY A 8 26.85 -1.77 -32.43
C GLY A 8 25.66 -0.81 -32.24
N LYS A 9 24.41 -1.29 -32.28
CA LYS A 9 23.22 -0.44 -32.11
C LYS A 9 23.10 0.07 -30.68
N LYS A 10 22.41 1.20 -30.51
CA LYS A 10 22.10 1.76 -29.20
C LYS A 10 20.60 1.91 -28.99
N ILE A 11 20.14 1.54 -27.80
CA ILE A 11 18.73 1.48 -27.44
C ILE A 11 18.46 2.47 -26.30
N LEU A 12 17.40 3.27 -26.42
CA LEU A 12 16.81 3.97 -25.28
C LEU A 12 15.60 3.19 -24.78
N LEU A 13 15.61 2.80 -23.51
CA LEU A 13 14.52 2.10 -22.84
C LEU A 13 13.90 2.97 -21.75
N THR A 14 12.59 3.21 -21.85
CA THR A 14 11.78 3.76 -20.74
C THR A 14 11.05 2.64 -20.01
N GLY A 15 10.73 2.83 -18.72
CA GLY A 15 10.02 1.80 -17.94
C GLY A 15 10.90 0.61 -17.55
N GLY A 16 12.23 0.75 -17.61
CA GLY A 16 13.21 -0.31 -17.29
C GLY A 16 13.13 -0.87 -15.88
N THR A 17 12.61 -0.09 -14.91
CA THR A 17 12.38 -0.55 -13.53
C THR A 17 11.09 -1.36 -13.34
N GLY A 18 10.28 -1.48 -14.40
CA GLY A 18 9.06 -2.28 -14.43
C GLY A 18 9.36 -3.77 -14.66
N PHE A 19 8.30 -4.59 -14.68
CA PHE A 19 8.40 -6.04 -14.92
C PHE A 19 9.06 -6.39 -16.23
N LEU A 20 8.41 -5.94 -17.30
CA LEU A 20 8.79 -6.20 -18.67
C LEU A 20 10.15 -5.54 -18.95
N GLY A 21 10.35 -4.32 -18.46
CA GLY A 21 11.63 -3.62 -18.53
C GLY A 21 12.77 -4.38 -17.87
N THR A 22 12.55 -4.95 -16.68
CA THR A 22 13.59 -5.71 -15.96
C THR A 22 13.96 -6.98 -16.73
N ALA A 23 12.97 -7.73 -17.24
CA ALA A 23 13.22 -8.91 -18.09
C ALA A 23 13.92 -8.54 -19.39
N LEU A 24 13.53 -7.42 -20.01
CA LEU A 24 14.15 -6.93 -21.24
C LEU A 24 15.61 -6.54 -21.02
N VAL A 25 15.93 -5.84 -19.93
CA VAL A 25 17.32 -5.50 -19.56
C VAL A 25 18.14 -6.76 -19.34
N GLU A 26 17.60 -7.75 -18.63
CA GLU A 26 18.27 -9.05 -18.43
C GLU A 26 18.54 -9.74 -19.77
N LYS A 27 17.51 -9.89 -20.62
CA LYS A 27 17.62 -10.56 -21.92
C LYS A 27 18.64 -9.86 -22.83
N ILE A 28 18.63 -8.53 -22.86
CA ILE A 28 19.60 -7.73 -23.64
C ILE A 28 21.03 -8.03 -23.17
N LEU A 29 21.30 -7.95 -21.86
CA LEU A 29 22.65 -8.19 -21.33
C LEU A 29 23.11 -9.62 -21.51
N ARG A 30 22.18 -10.58 -21.47
CA ARG A 30 22.45 -12.00 -21.64
C ARG A 30 22.70 -12.41 -23.09
N SER A 31 21.92 -11.86 -24.03
CA SER A 31 21.74 -12.42 -25.38
C SER A 31 22.18 -11.47 -26.50
N LEU A 32 22.46 -10.20 -26.19
CA LEU A 32 22.97 -9.20 -27.14
C LEU A 32 24.34 -8.68 -26.68
N PRO A 33 25.39 -9.54 -26.63
CA PRO A 33 26.72 -9.14 -26.15
C PRO A 33 27.36 -8.03 -26.99
N ASP A 34 27.00 -7.92 -28.27
CA ASP A 34 27.56 -6.94 -29.21
C ASP A 34 26.73 -5.66 -29.32
N LEU A 35 25.66 -5.51 -28.52
CA LEU A 35 24.91 -4.26 -28.44
C LEU A 35 25.87 -3.13 -28.03
N GLY A 36 25.83 -1.98 -28.71
CA GLY A 36 26.68 -0.84 -28.40
C GLY A 36 26.41 -0.30 -26.99
N ARG A 37 25.17 0.13 -26.72
CA ARG A 37 24.77 0.70 -25.43
C ARG A 37 23.25 0.64 -25.22
N LEU A 38 22.84 0.38 -23.98
CA LEU A 38 21.47 0.52 -23.49
C LEU A 38 21.39 1.75 -22.58
N TYR A 39 20.73 2.80 -23.06
CA TYR A 39 20.35 3.95 -22.25
C TYR A 39 19.05 3.63 -21.51
N LEU A 40 19.09 3.70 -20.18
CA LEU A 40 17.96 3.38 -19.32
C LEU A 40 17.47 4.64 -18.63
N LEU A 41 16.32 5.16 -19.06
CA LEU A 41 15.70 6.31 -18.42
C LEU A 41 15.02 5.87 -17.12
N VAL A 42 15.50 6.39 -15.99
CA VAL A 42 15.00 6.04 -14.65
C VAL A 42 14.58 7.30 -13.90
N ARG A 43 13.29 7.36 -13.56
CA ARG A 43 12.73 8.44 -12.74
C ARG A 43 13.30 8.40 -11.32
N PRO A 44 13.82 9.51 -10.76
CA PRO A 44 14.24 9.54 -9.36
C PRO A 44 13.04 9.36 -8.42
N SER A 45 13.30 9.00 -7.16
CA SER A 45 12.25 8.91 -6.13
C SER A 45 12.72 9.56 -4.83
N ARG A 46 11.80 9.89 -3.91
CA ARG A 46 12.13 10.61 -2.67
C ARG A 46 13.29 9.93 -1.92
N GLY A 47 14.45 10.58 -1.90
CA GLY A 47 15.68 10.11 -1.26
C GLY A 47 16.46 9.02 -2.00
N LYS A 48 16.18 8.75 -3.29
CA LYS A 48 16.95 7.81 -4.12
C LYS A 48 17.16 8.35 -5.55
N SER A 49 18.43 8.39 -5.96
CA SER A 49 18.82 8.68 -7.35
C SER A 49 18.44 7.54 -8.29
N ALA A 50 18.46 7.83 -9.59
CA ALA A 50 18.27 6.86 -10.67
C ALA A 50 19.23 5.66 -10.57
N ALA A 51 20.51 5.90 -10.32
CA ALA A 51 21.53 4.85 -10.15
C ALA A 51 21.17 3.88 -9.00
N LYS A 52 20.82 4.42 -7.82
CA LYS A 52 20.39 3.60 -6.67
C LYS A 52 19.12 2.80 -6.95
N ARG A 53 18.22 3.34 -7.78
CA ARG A 53 17.02 2.62 -8.22
C ARG A 53 17.37 1.53 -9.23
N PHE A 54 18.27 1.77 -10.17
CA PHE A 54 18.73 0.76 -11.12
C PHE A 54 19.39 -0.42 -10.40
N GLU A 55 20.36 -0.16 -9.52
CA GLU A 55 21.02 -1.19 -8.72
C GLU A 55 20.03 -2.03 -7.91
N LYS A 56 19.09 -1.37 -7.23
CA LYS A 56 18.17 -2.04 -6.32
C LYS A 56 16.97 -2.69 -7.01
N ASP A 57 16.27 -1.92 -7.84
CA ASP A 57 14.97 -2.28 -8.38
C ASP A 57 15.11 -3.12 -9.67
N VAL A 58 16.25 -3.05 -10.38
CA VAL A 58 16.55 -3.82 -11.60
C VAL A 58 17.60 -4.88 -11.31
N LEU A 59 18.85 -4.49 -11.06
CA LEU A 59 19.94 -5.47 -10.88
C LEU A 59 19.79 -6.35 -9.63
N GLY A 60 19.09 -5.84 -8.62
CA GLY A 60 18.73 -6.57 -7.40
C GLY A 60 17.54 -7.53 -7.57
N ALA A 61 16.88 -7.54 -8.74
CA ALA A 61 15.81 -8.48 -9.04
C ALA A 61 16.38 -9.89 -9.24
N ALA A 62 15.60 -10.90 -8.84
CA ALA A 62 15.98 -12.31 -9.00
C ALA A 62 16.23 -12.71 -10.47
N ALA A 63 15.73 -11.93 -11.44
CA ALA A 63 15.99 -12.12 -12.87
C ALA A 63 17.48 -12.24 -13.18
N PHE A 64 18.32 -11.43 -12.51
CA PHE A 64 19.74 -11.37 -12.77
C PHE A 64 20.53 -12.48 -12.08
N ARG A 65 19.90 -13.37 -11.31
CA ARG A 65 20.61 -14.43 -10.58
C ARG A 65 21.41 -15.32 -11.51
N GLY A 66 20.77 -15.87 -12.55
CA GLY A 66 21.43 -16.75 -13.51
C GLY A 66 22.52 -16.02 -14.29
N LEU A 67 22.29 -14.75 -14.67
CA LEU A 67 23.29 -13.95 -15.38
C LEU A 67 24.51 -13.63 -14.50
N ARG A 68 24.30 -13.32 -13.22
CA ARG A 68 25.38 -13.12 -12.24
C ARG A 68 26.17 -14.40 -12.00
N GLU A 69 25.49 -15.53 -11.83
CA GLU A 69 26.13 -16.84 -11.66
C GLU A 69 26.98 -17.20 -12.90
N ARG A 70 26.50 -16.88 -14.10
CA ARG A 70 27.20 -17.15 -15.37
C ARG A 70 28.40 -16.23 -15.63
N LEU A 71 28.30 -14.94 -15.30
CA LEU A 71 29.36 -13.96 -15.56
C LEU A 71 30.38 -13.84 -14.41
N GLY A 72 30.01 -14.22 -13.19
CA GLY A 72 30.89 -14.09 -12.02
C GLY A 72 31.36 -12.64 -11.85
N ASP A 73 32.68 -12.47 -11.73
CA ASP A 73 33.33 -11.17 -11.52
C ASP A 73 33.15 -10.20 -12.71
N ASP A 74 32.89 -10.72 -13.92
CA ASP A 74 32.68 -9.91 -15.13
C ASP A 74 31.27 -9.27 -15.17
N PHE A 75 30.38 -9.60 -14.24
CA PHE A 75 29.01 -9.09 -14.25
C PHE A 75 28.96 -7.55 -14.17
N GLU A 76 29.67 -6.96 -13.21
CA GLU A 76 29.64 -5.50 -13.00
C GLU A 76 30.34 -4.76 -14.15
N ASP A 77 31.41 -5.34 -14.71
CA ASP A 77 32.07 -4.83 -15.91
C ASP A 77 31.14 -4.88 -17.14
N ARG A 78 30.44 -5.99 -17.35
CA ARG A 78 29.43 -6.14 -18.41
C ARG A 78 28.34 -5.07 -18.28
N VAL A 79 27.79 -4.88 -17.09
CA VAL A 79 26.73 -3.90 -16.85
C VAL A 79 27.24 -2.48 -17.09
N SER A 80 28.37 -2.10 -16.51
CA SER A 80 28.92 -0.74 -16.63
C SER A 80 29.33 -0.37 -18.06
N LYS A 81 29.82 -1.33 -18.86
CA LYS A 81 30.13 -1.09 -20.27
C LYS A 81 28.89 -0.93 -21.13
N LYS A 82 27.82 -1.68 -20.84
CA LYS A 82 26.64 -1.78 -21.70
C LYS A 82 25.48 -0.89 -21.29
N VAL A 83 25.32 -0.54 -20.02
CA VAL A 83 24.17 0.21 -19.53
C VAL A 83 24.59 1.61 -19.08
N SER A 84 23.92 2.62 -19.64
CA SER A 84 23.98 4.01 -19.14
C SER A 84 22.65 4.36 -18.50
N VAL A 85 22.67 4.71 -17.21
CA VAL A 85 21.46 5.09 -16.47
C VAL A 85 21.28 6.60 -16.54
N LEU A 86 20.17 7.03 -17.14
CA LEU A 86 19.82 8.45 -17.26
C LEU A 86 18.77 8.80 -16.21
N GLU A 87 19.06 9.79 -15.37
CA GLU A 87 18.10 10.30 -14.39
C GLU A 87 17.13 11.28 -15.08
N GLY A 88 15.90 10.83 -15.33
CA GLY A 88 14.93 11.66 -16.04
C GLY A 88 13.50 11.11 -15.97
N ASP A 89 12.55 11.91 -16.44
CA ASP A 89 11.12 11.65 -16.38
C ASP A 89 10.48 11.91 -17.74
N VAL A 90 9.69 10.95 -18.26
CA VAL A 90 9.00 11.09 -19.54
C VAL A 90 7.94 12.20 -19.53
N HIS A 91 7.52 12.66 -18.34
CA HIS A 91 6.59 13.79 -18.17
C HIS A 91 7.29 15.15 -18.15
N ALA A 92 8.61 15.18 -17.97
CA ALA A 92 9.35 16.42 -17.95
C ALA A 92 9.68 16.90 -19.38
N PRO A 93 9.71 18.22 -19.62
CA PRO A 93 10.26 18.78 -20.86
C PRO A 93 11.66 18.21 -21.14
N SER A 94 11.88 17.78 -22.38
CA SER A 94 13.15 17.13 -22.80
C SER A 94 13.61 16.01 -21.87
N LEU A 95 12.66 15.22 -21.33
CA LEU A 95 12.88 14.12 -20.38
C LEU A 95 13.52 14.54 -19.04
N GLY A 96 13.66 15.84 -18.77
CA GLY A 96 14.41 16.35 -17.62
C GLY A 96 15.93 16.10 -17.72
N LEU A 97 16.45 15.83 -18.92
CA LEU A 97 17.86 15.54 -19.18
C LEU A 97 18.63 16.81 -19.51
N ALA A 98 19.94 16.79 -19.28
CA ALA A 98 20.85 17.85 -19.69
C ALA A 98 21.01 17.88 -21.22
N GLU A 99 21.37 19.04 -21.77
CA GLU A 99 21.58 19.21 -23.22
C GLU A 99 22.63 18.24 -23.79
N GLN A 100 23.65 17.90 -22.99
CA GLN A 100 24.69 16.95 -23.37
C GLN A 100 24.13 15.54 -23.58
N ASP A 101 23.34 15.04 -22.63
CA ASP A 101 22.69 13.72 -22.73
C ASP A 101 21.72 13.70 -23.92
N LEU A 102 20.97 14.78 -24.14
CA LEU A 102 20.04 14.89 -25.27
C LEU A 102 20.77 14.89 -26.62
N ALA A 103 21.90 15.59 -26.72
CA ALA A 103 22.73 15.60 -27.91
C ALA A 103 23.35 14.23 -28.19
N GLU A 104 23.79 13.51 -27.14
CA GLU A 104 24.25 12.12 -27.25
C GLU A 104 23.11 11.22 -27.76
N LEU A 105 21.95 11.23 -27.10
CA LEU A 105 20.80 10.43 -27.51
C LEU A 105 20.40 10.69 -28.97
N SER A 106 20.41 11.96 -29.39
CA SER A 106 20.09 12.39 -30.75
C SER A 106 20.98 11.76 -31.82
N ARG A 107 22.28 11.68 -31.56
CA ARG A 107 23.29 11.17 -32.51
C ARG A 107 23.42 9.66 -32.50
N GLU A 108 23.04 9.03 -31.41
CA GLU A 108 23.50 7.68 -31.09
C GLU A 108 22.36 6.64 -31.05
N VAL A 109 21.15 7.01 -30.65
CA VAL A 109 20.05 6.04 -30.45
C VAL A 109 19.48 5.56 -31.79
N ASP A 110 19.51 4.25 -32.00
CA ASP A 110 18.90 3.61 -33.17
C ASP A 110 17.46 3.15 -32.92
N VAL A 111 17.12 2.82 -31.67
CA VAL A 111 15.83 2.28 -31.27
C VAL A 111 15.38 2.89 -29.94
N VAL A 112 14.16 3.42 -29.89
CA VAL A 112 13.47 3.82 -28.68
C VAL A 112 12.42 2.77 -28.34
N ILE A 113 12.57 2.09 -27.19
CA ILE A 113 11.57 1.18 -26.65
C ILE A 113 10.84 1.89 -25.51
N HIS A 114 9.62 2.36 -25.79
CA HIS A 114 8.81 3.07 -24.82
C HIS A 114 7.87 2.10 -24.07
N SER A 115 8.35 1.59 -22.93
CA SER A 115 7.59 0.70 -22.04
C SER A 115 7.09 1.37 -20.75
N ALA A 116 7.42 2.65 -20.51
CA ALA A 116 6.89 3.39 -19.37
C ALA A 116 5.37 3.56 -19.48
N ALA A 117 4.62 3.01 -18.52
CA ALA A 117 3.18 3.20 -18.43
C ALA A 117 2.70 2.97 -16.99
N SER A 118 1.58 3.59 -16.64
CA SER A 118 0.86 3.29 -15.41
C SER A 118 -0.21 2.22 -15.69
N VAL A 119 0.01 0.99 -15.18
CA VAL A 119 -0.96 -0.12 -15.30
C VAL A 119 -1.87 -0.13 -14.08
N ILE A 120 -2.73 0.88 -13.98
CA ILE A 120 -3.70 1.04 -12.90
C ILE A 120 -5.07 1.29 -13.53
N PHE A 121 -5.99 0.34 -13.40
CA PHE A 121 -7.33 0.38 -14.02
C PHE A 121 -8.25 1.45 -13.42
N ASP A 122 -7.97 1.87 -12.18
CA ASP A 122 -8.65 2.94 -11.44
C ASP A 122 -7.71 4.12 -11.20
N ALA A 123 -6.87 4.44 -12.19
CA ALA A 123 -6.09 5.66 -12.18
C ALA A 123 -7.00 6.88 -12.31
N PRO A 124 -6.75 7.96 -11.55
CA PRO A 124 -7.33 9.26 -11.81
C PRO A 124 -7.09 9.68 -13.26
N LEU A 125 -8.08 10.29 -13.90
CA LEU A 125 -8.06 10.65 -15.32
C LEU A 125 -6.85 11.49 -15.70
N ASP A 126 -6.52 12.51 -14.90
CA ASP A 126 -5.34 13.36 -15.06
C ASP A 126 -4.04 12.55 -15.09
N ALA A 127 -3.85 11.67 -14.10
CA ALA A 127 -2.69 10.81 -14.00
C ALA A 127 -2.62 9.79 -15.15
N ALA A 128 -3.76 9.28 -15.61
CA ALA A 128 -3.81 8.33 -16.72
C ALA A 128 -3.44 8.98 -18.06
N VAL A 129 -3.99 10.17 -18.35
CA VAL A 129 -3.68 10.95 -19.56
C VAL A 129 -2.23 11.42 -19.54
N ASP A 130 -1.76 11.95 -18.41
CA ASP A 130 -0.38 12.41 -18.27
C ASP A 130 0.62 11.26 -18.46
N SER A 131 0.35 10.13 -17.79
CA SER A 131 1.21 8.95 -17.84
C SER A 131 1.30 8.32 -19.23
N ASN A 132 0.15 8.02 -19.83
CA ASN A 132 0.08 7.13 -20.99
C ASN A 132 0.03 7.91 -22.31
N VAL A 133 -0.56 9.11 -22.34
CA VAL A 133 -0.73 9.88 -23.57
C VAL A 133 0.37 10.95 -23.69
N ARG A 134 0.44 11.88 -22.74
CA ARG A 134 1.39 13.02 -22.83
C ARG A 134 2.84 12.56 -22.79
N GLY A 135 3.20 11.68 -21.85
CA GLY A 135 4.57 11.15 -21.75
C GLY A 135 5.02 10.41 -23.02
N THR A 136 4.13 9.60 -23.61
CA THR A 136 4.41 8.89 -24.88
C THR A 136 4.61 9.88 -26.03
N LEU A 137 3.69 10.83 -26.20
CA LEU A 137 3.72 11.80 -27.28
C LEU A 137 4.92 12.76 -27.16
N GLY A 138 5.23 13.19 -25.94
CA GLY A 138 6.39 14.04 -25.66
C GLY A 138 7.69 13.37 -26.07
N LEU A 139 7.88 12.10 -25.71
CA LEU A 139 9.06 11.33 -26.12
C LEU A 139 9.11 11.12 -27.64
N LEU A 140 7.98 10.83 -28.30
CA LEU A 140 7.94 10.72 -29.76
C LEU A 140 8.34 12.04 -30.44
N LYS A 141 7.76 13.16 -30.00
CA LYS A 141 8.06 14.49 -30.54
C LYS A 141 9.52 14.86 -30.36
N LEU A 142 10.13 14.48 -29.23
CA LEU A 142 11.56 14.64 -29.01
C LEU A 142 12.39 13.72 -29.92
N ALA A 143 12.07 12.43 -30.00
CA ALA A 143 12.79 11.48 -30.83
C ALA A 143 12.74 11.82 -32.34
N ARG A 144 11.68 12.50 -32.79
CA ARG A 144 11.54 13.04 -34.15
C ARG A 144 12.59 14.08 -34.52
N THR A 145 13.13 14.81 -33.54
CA THR A 145 14.15 15.84 -33.79
C THR A 145 15.56 15.26 -33.79
N TRP A 146 15.72 13.97 -33.54
CA TRP A 146 17.03 13.33 -33.42
C TRP A 146 17.66 13.01 -34.77
N GLU A 147 18.98 13.22 -34.85
CA GLU A 147 19.78 13.03 -36.07
C GLU A 147 19.67 11.61 -36.60
N LYS A 148 19.69 10.61 -35.71
CA LYS A 148 19.63 9.18 -36.06
C LYS A 148 18.28 8.68 -36.54
N ARG A 149 17.20 9.44 -36.34
CA ARG A 149 15.80 9.07 -36.66
C ARG A 149 15.48 7.64 -36.19
N PRO A 150 15.46 7.38 -34.86
CA PRO A 150 15.34 6.02 -34.34
C PRO A 150 14.03 5.34 -34.76
N LEU A 151 14.02 4.00 -34.75
CA LEU A 151 12.75 3.27 -34.66
C LEU A 151 12.08 3.65 -33.34
N PHE A 152 10.82 4.09 -33.38
CA PHE A 152 10.02 4.29 -32.18
C PHE A 152 9.10 3.10 -31.96
N MET A 153 9.36 2.34 -30.89
CA MET A 153 8.51 1.24 -30.46
C MET A 153 7.65 1.67 -29.27
N HIS A 154 6.33 1.69 -29.46
CA HIS A 154 5.37 1.92 -28.39
C HIS A 154 4.84 0.59 -27.84
N ILE A 155 5.09 0.30 -26.56
CA ILE A 155 4.47 -0.85 -25.89
C ILE A 155 3.07 -0.44 -25.42
N SER A 156 2.04 -1.02 -26.04
CA SER A 156 0.64 -0.79 -25.75
C SER A 156 0.02 -1.98 -25.02
N THR A 157 -1.21 -2.39 -25.35
CA THR A 157 -1.87 -3.60 -24.86
C THR A 157 -2.88 -4.09 -25.89
N ALA A 158 -3.07 -5.40 -26.01
CA ALA A 158 -4.09 -5.98 -26.90
C ALA A 158 -5.52 -5.51 -26.54
N TYR A 159 -5.75 -5.22 -25.25
CA TYR A 159 -7.04 -4.77 -24.72
C TYR A 159 -7.45 -3.35 -25.12
N VAL A 160 -6.66 -2.63 -25.94
CA VAL A 160 -7.13 -1.42 -26.62
C VAL A 160 -8.31 -1.70 -27.56
N ALA A 161 -8.56 -2.96 -27.91
CA ALA A 161 -9.75 -3.42 -28.62
C ALA A 161 -11.06 -3.20 -27.83
N GLY A 162 -10.97 -2.95 -26.51
CA GLY A 162 -12.13 -2.59 -25.68
C GLY A 162 -13.18 -3.69 -25.62
N THR A 163 -14.44 -3.32 -25.88
CA THR A 163 -15.60 -4.22 -25.87
C THR A 163 -16.01 -4.67 -27.27
N SER A 164 -15.14 -4.52 -28.28
CA SER A 164 -15.43 -5.01 -29.63
C SER A 164 -15.74 -6.50 -29.60
N LYS A 165 -16.76 -6.92 -30.35
CA LYS A 165 -17.14 -8.33 -30.52
C LYS A 165 -16.37 -8.99 -31.67
N GLU A 166 -15.77 -8.18 -32.53
CA GLU A 166 -14.95 -8.66 -33.64
C GLU A 166 -13.54 -8.96 -33.14
N ASP A 167 -12.88 -9.93 -33.79
CA ASP A 167 -11.49 -10.23 -33.51
C ASP A 167 -10.62 -9.00 -33.84
N ALA A 168 -9.73 -8.65 -32.92
CA ALA A 168 -8.94 -7.44 -33.03
C ALA A 168 -7.77 -7.67 -34.00
N PRO A 169 -7.65 -6.88 -35.09
CA PRO A 169 -6.58 -7.06 -36.06
C PRO A 169 -5.25 -6.48 -35.60
N GLU A 170 -4.15 -6.98 -36.19
CA GLU A 170 -2.81 -6.37 -36.14
C GLU A 170 -2.73 -5.16 -37.07
N ALA A 171 -3.55 -4.15 -36.77
CA ALA A 171 -3.62 -2.90 -37.53
C ALA A 171 -3.50 -1.67 -36.61
N PRO A 172 -2.96 -0.54 -37.13
CA PRO A 172 -3.02 0.75 -36.45
C PRO A 172 -4.47 1.11 -36.05
N PRO A 173 -4.68 1.89 -34.98
CA PRO A 173 -6.02 2.29 -34.58
C PRO A 173 -6.72 3.09 -35.68
N GLY A 174 -7.98 2.75 -35.96
CA GLY A 174 -8.83 3.50 -36.88
C GLY A 174 -9.41 4.78 -36.28
N ALA A 175 -10.23 5.47 -37.08
CA ALA A 175 -10.91 6.72 -36.71
C ALA A 175 -12.11 6.56 -35.75
N SER A 176 -12.40 5.32 -35.32
CA SER A 176 -13.50 5.00 -34.42
C SER A 176 -13.00 4.34 -33.13
N SER A 177 -13.77 4.53 -32.07
CA SER A 177 -13.67 3.81 -30.81
C SER A 177 -14.26 2.38 -30.91
N PRO A 178 -14.01 1.49 -29.94
CA PRO A 178 -14.48 0.09 -29.97
C PRO A 178 -15.99 -0.11 -30.16
N ASN A 179 -16.82 0.87 -29.81
CA ASN A 179 -18.27 0.79 -30.01
C ASN A 179 -18.74 1.45 -31.33
N GLY A 180 -17.82 1.88 -32.19
CA GLY A 180 -18.11 2.49 -33.48
C GLY A 180 -18.23 4.02 -33.46
N THR A 181 -18.17 4.67 -32.29
CA THR A 181 -18.23 6.14 -32.20
C THR A 181 -16.97 6.74 -32.81
N ALA A 182 -17.12 7.71 -33.73
CA ALA A 182 -16.00 8.47 -34.29
C ALA A 182 -15.21 9.15 -33.18
N LEU A 183 -13.88 9.11 -33.26
CA LEU A 183 -13.00 9.60 -32.21
C LEU A 183 -11.77 10.28 -32.80
N ASP A 184 -11.70 11.61 -32.67
CA ASP A 184 -10.46 12.34 -32.82
C ASP A 184 -9.70 12.34 -31.48
N ALA A 185 -8.48 11.80 -31.48
CA ALA A 185 -7.70 11.65 -30.26
C ALA A 185 -7.21 12.98 -29.68
N ARG A 186 -7.00 14.01 -30.52
CA ARG A 186 -6.55 15.34 -30.05
C ARG A 186 -7.70 16.05 -29.36
N GLU A 187 -8.87 16.08 -30.00
CA GLU A 187 -10.08 16.68 -29.42
C GLU A 187 -10.48 15.96 -28.13
N GLU A 188 -10.40 14.63 -28.10
CA GLU A 188 -10.70 13.86 -26.89
C GLU A 188 -9.75 14.24 -25.74
N VAL A 189 -8.44 14.32 -25.98
CA VAL A 189 -7.48 14.70 -24.94
C VAL A 189 -7.77 16.10 -24.39
N ILE A 190 -8.08 17.07 -25.25
CA ILE A 190 -8.48 18.43 -24.83
C ILE A 190 -9.76 18.38 -23.98
N GLY A 191 -10.74 17.57 -24.38
CA GLY A 191 -11.97 17.37 -23.61
C GLY A 191 -11.72 16.77 -22.22
N LEU A 192 -10.83 15.78 -22.12
CA LEU A 192 -10.45 15.19 -20.83
C LEU A 192 -9.75 16.20 -19.92
N GLU A 193 -8.94 17.11 -20.47
CA GLU A 193 -8.31 18.20 -19.71
C GLU A 193 -9.34 19.18 -19.14
N ALA A 194 -10.37 19.52 -19.92
CA ALA A 194 -11.48 20.34 -19.43
C ALA A 194 -12.24 19.67 -18.29
N VAL A 195 -12.46 18.34 -18.36
CA VAL A 195 -13.07 17.57 -17.25
C VAL A 195 -12.21 17.61 -15.98
N VAL A 196 -10.89 17.54 -16.12
CA VAL A 196 -9.97 17.66 -14.96
C VAL A 196 -10.09 19.04 -14.32
N ALA A 197 -10.12 20.10 -15.13
CA ALA A 197 -10.29 21.47 -14.65
C ALA A 197 -11.65 21.67 -13.94
N GLU A 198 -12.74 21.15 -14.51
CA GLU A 198 -14.07 21.19 -13.89
C GLU A 198 -14.09 20.51 -12.51
N VAL A 199 -13.43 19.35 -12.37
CA VAL A 199 -13.36 18.64 -11.09
C VAL A 199 -12.52 19.41 -10.06
N ASP A 200 -11.43 20.07 -10.49
CA ASP A 200 -10.64 20.91 -9.59
C ASP A 200 -11.43 22.13 -9.12
N GLU A 201 -12.12 22.83 -10.02
CA GLU A 201 -13.02 23.94 -9.70
C GLU A 201 -14.12 23.51 -8.72
N ALA A 202 -14.79 22.38 -8.99
CA ALA A 202 -15.80 21.81 -8.10
C ALA A 202 -15.23 21.45 -6.72
N SER A 203 -13.95 21.05 -6.64
CA SER A 203 -13.28 20.74 -5.37
C SER A 203 -13.13 21.98 -4.45
N GLN A 204 -13.18 23.17 -5.03
CA GLN A 204 -13.03 24.47 -4.35
C GLN A 204 -14.39 25.12 -4.01
N GLU A 205 -15.51 24.48 -4.32
CA GLU A 205 -16.82 25.01 -3.97
C GLU A 205 -16.99 25.17 -2.45
N ARG A 206 -17.51 26.32 -2.03
CA ARG A 206 -17.70 26.66 -0.60
C ARG A 206 -18.51 25.62 0.17
N SER A 207 -19.53 25.04 -0.48
CA SER A 207 -20.39 24.00 0.10
C SER A 207 -19.59 22.73 0.43
N LEU A 208 -18.71 22.31 -0.48
CA LEU A 208 -17.92 21.11 -0.36
C LEU A 208 -16.75 21.30 0.62
N LEU A 209 -16.07 22.46 0.59
CA LEU A 209 -15.04 22.81 1.57
C LEU A 209 -15.58 22.82 3.00
N ARG A 210 -16.77 23.39 3.24
CA ARG A 210 -17.43 23.33 4.55
C ARG A 210 -17.72 21.91 5.00
N ARG A 211 -18.09 21.03 4.07
CA ARG A 211 -18.31 19.61 4.36
C ARG A 211 -17.01 18.91 4.75
N PHE A 212 -15.91 19.16 4.03
CA PHE A 212 -14.59 18.61 4.38
C PHE A 212 -14.11 19.12 5.72
N GLU A 213 -14.32 20.40 6.04
CA GLU A 213 -13.97 20.98 7.33
C GLU A 213 -14.76 20.32 8.47
N THR A 214 -16.07 20.13 8.29
CA THR A 214 -16.94 19.45 9.26
C THR A 214 -16.47 18.01 9.50
N GLU A 215 -16.11 17.30 8.44
CA GLU A 215 -15.58 15.93 8.53
C GLU A 215 -14.20 15.89 9.19
N ALA A 216 -13.28 16.79 8.83
CA ALA A 216 -11.97 16.93 9.43
C ALA A 216 -12.07 17.18 10.95
N ARG A 217 -12.90 18.15 11.37
CA ARG A 217 -13.14 18.45 12.79
C ARG A 217 -13.79 17.26 13.53
N ARG A 218 -14.66 16.48 12.88
CA ARG A 218 -15.24 15.26 13.46
C ARG A 218 -14.17 14.17 13.67
N GLU A 219 -13.27 13.98 12.72
CA GLU A 219 -12.22 12.95 12.79
C GLU A 219 -11.10 13.29 13.77
N LEU A 220 -10.68 14.55 13.82
CA LEU A 220 -9.62 15.03 14.72
C LEU A 220 -10.13 15.30 16.14
N GLY A 221 -11.43 15.53 16.31
CA GLY A 221 -12.04 15.93 17.59
C GLY A 221 -11.91 17.43 17.86
N MET A 222 -12.42 17.90 19.01
CA MET A 222 -12.49 19.33 19.38
C MET A 222 -11.14 19.98 19.73
N VAL A 223 -10.01 19.32 19.48
CA VAL A 223 -8.66 19.76 19.88
C VAL A 223 -7.68 19.80 18.69
N GLY A 224 -8.17 19.65 17.45
CA GLY A 224 -7.32 19.85 16.28
C GLY A 224 -6.94 21.32 16.14
N GLU A 225 -5.64 21.63 16.13
CA GLU A 225 -5.13 22.95 15.77
C GLU A 225 -5.61 23.33 14.35
N GLU A 226 -5.83 24.62 14.06
CA GLU A 226 -6.36 25.06 12.76
C GLU A 226 -5.49 24.61 11.57
N GLU A 227 -4.17 24.49 11.77
CA GLU A 227 -3.25 23.94 10.76
C GLU A 227 -3.50 22.44 10.49
N GLU A 228 -3.80 21.64 11.51
CA GLU A 228 -4.12 20.21 11.36
C GLU A 228 -5.47 20.02 10.66
N VAL A 229 -6.44 20.88 10.96
CA VAL A 229 -7.73 20.89 10.26
C VAL A 229 -7.52 21.25 8.80
N ALA A 230 -6.73 22.26 8.48
CA ALA A 230 -6.42 22.66 7.11
C ALA A 230 -5.72 21.54 6.32
N GLU A 231 -4.71 20.89 6.90
CA GLU A 231 -4.04 19.75 6.26
C GLU A 231 -5.01 18.60 6.01
N ARG A 232 -5.87 18.29 6.99
CA ARG A 232 -6.87 17.23 6.85
C ARG A 232 -7.93 17.57 5.81
N VAL A 233 -8.34 18.83 5.72
CA VAL A 233 -9.24 19.33 4.67
C VAL A 233 -8.59 19.15 3.29
N ASP A 234 -7.32 19.51 3.11
CA ASP A 234 -6.63 19.29 1.82
C ASP A 234 -6.51 17.79 1.49
N GLN A 235 -6.25 16.93 2.47
CA GLN A 235 -6.25 15.48 2.25
C GLN A 235 -7.62 14.95 1.82
N LEU A 236 -8.71 15.40 2.46
CA LEU A 236 -10.08 15.02 2.09
C LEU A 236 -10.46 15.54 0.71
N ARG A 237 -10.07 16.78 0.37
CA ARG A 237 -10.27 17.38 -0.95
C ARG A 237 -9.56 16.58 -2.03
N ARG A 238 -8.26 16.27 -1.84
CA ARG A 238 -7.48 15.43 -2.78
C ARG A 238 -8.07 14.03 -2.93
N ALA A 239 -8.54 13.42 -1.84
CA ALA A 239 -9.19 12.11 -1.90
C ALA A 239 -10.50 12.16 -2.69
N TRP A 240 -11.31 13.20 -2.50
CA TRP A 240 -12.54 13.42 -3.26
C TRP A 240 -12.27 13.65 -4.75
N MET A 241 -11.30 14.52 -5.08
CA MET A 241 -10.90 14.75 -6.48
C MET A 241 -10.44 13.45 -7.13
N ARG A 242 -9.59 12.68 -6.44
CA ARG A 242 -9.13 11.38 -6.91
C ARG A 242 -10.31 10.46 -7.24
N GLU A 243 -11.28 10.35 -6.35
CA GLU A 243 -12.47 9.51 -6.55
C GLU A 243 -13.30 9.98 -7.76
N ARG A 244 -13.52 11.30 -7.89
CA ARG A 244 -14.25 11.88 -9.02
C ARG A 244 -13.55 11.70 -10.36
N LEU A 245 -12.24 11.89 -10.41
CA LEU A 245 -11.46 11.70 -11.64
C LEU A 245 -11.45 10.23 -12.07
N VAL A 246 -11.39 9.29 -11.13
CA VAL A 246 -11.54 7.85 -11.42
C VAL A 246 -12.94 7.56 -11.98
N GLU A 247 -13.98 8.11 -11.37
CA GLU A 247 -15.37 7.95 -11.83
C GLU A 247 -15.57 8.49 -13.24
N ARG A 248 -15.18 9.75 -13.48
CA ARG A 248 -15.28 10.42 -14.79
C ARG A 248 -14.50 9.68 -15.88
N GLY A 249 -13.25 9.30 -15.60
CA GLY A 249 -12.43 8.56 -16.55
C GLY A 249 -13.00 7.17 -16.88
N THR A 250 -13.51 6.46 -15.87
CA THR A 250 -14.16 5.15 -16.06
C THR A 250 -15.45 5.27 -16.86
N GLN A 251 -16.25 6.31 -16.59
CA GLN A 251 -17.48 6.58 -17.33
C GLN A 251 -17.16 6.85 -18.80
N ARG A 252 -16.25 7.79 -19.08
CA ARG A 252 -15.90 8.17 -20.46
C ARG A 252 -15.32 7.00 -21.25
N ALA A 253 -14.44 6.20 -20.64
CA ALA A 253 -13.92 4.98 -21.26
C ALA A 253 -15.06 4.05 -21.71
N ARG A 254 -16.06 3.81 -20.84
CA ARG A 254 -17.20 2.93 -21.15
C ARG A 254 -18.14 3.50 -22.20
N GLU A 255 -18.38 4.81 -22.20
CA GLU A 255 -19.18 5.50 -23.21
C GLU A 255 -18.63 5.31 -24.62
N LEU A 256 -17.31 5.16 -24.75
CA LEU A 256 -16.62 4.91 -26.01
C LEU A 256 -16.29 3.41 -26.24
N GLY A 257 -16.72 2.52 -25.34
CA GLY A 257 -16.54 1.07 -25.50
C GLY A 257 -15.21 0.50 -25.00
N TRP A 258 -14.48 1.19 -24.13
CA TRP A 258 -13.36 0.62 -23.37
C TRP A 258 -13.79 0.11 -22.00
N ASN A 259 -13.06 -0.88 -21.49
CA ASN A 259 -13.37 -1.53 -20.21
C ASN A 259 -13.01 -0.63 -19.02
N ASP A 260 -11.92 0.13 -19.14
CA ASP A 260 -11.37 1.01 -18.12
C ASP A 260 -10.51 2.14 -18.71
N VAL A 261 -10.07 3.05 -17.84
CA VAL A 261 -9.27 4.22 -18.21
C VAL A 261 -7.87 3.85 -18.73
N TYR A 262 -7.33 2.69 -18.33
CA TYR A 262 -6.01 2.25 -18.77
C TYR A 262 -6.03 1.87 -20.26
N THR A 263 -6.95 0.99 -20.66
CA THR A 263 -7.14 0.57 -22.06
C THR A 263 -7.52 1.75 -22.95
N PHE A 264 -8.38 2.64 -22.45
CA PHE A 264 -8.75 3.88 -23.12
C PHE A 264 -7.55 4.78 -23.39
N THR A 265 -6.77 5.12 -22.36
CA THR A 265 -5.62 6.03 -22.50
C THR A 265 -4.47 5.41 -23.30
N LYS A 266 -4.27 4.09 -23.26
CA LYS A 266 -3.37 3.39 -24.19
C LYS A 266 -3.84 3.51 -25.64
N SER A 267 -5.14 3.38 -25.89
CA SER A 267 -5.71 3.54 -27.22
C SER A 267 -5.60 4.98 -27.75
N LEU A 268 -5.74 5.98 -26.87
CA LEU A 268 -5.46 7.38 -27.20
C LEU A 268 -3.98 7.61 -27.52
N ALA A 269 -3.08 7.02 -26.72
CA ALA A 269 -1.64 7.11 -26.98
C ALA A 269 -1.29 6.55 -28.36
N GLU A 270 -1.81 5.38 -28.73
CA GLU A 270 -1.62 4.79 -30.07
C GLU A 270 -2.09 5.74 -31.19
N ARG A 271 -3.30 6.30 -31.08
CA ARG A 271 -3.83 7.23 -32.08
C ARG A 271 -2.98 8.48 -32.20
N MET A 272 -2.54 9.03 -31.07
CA MET A 272 -1.68 10.22 -31.05
C MET A 272 -0.30 9.93 -31.65
N VAL A 273 0.34 8.79 -31.36
CA VAL A 273 1.65 8.47 -31.96
C VAL A 273 1.54 8.21 -33.46
N VAL A 274 0.48 7.55 -33.91
CA VAL A 274 0.24 7.34 -35.35
C VAL A 274 0.01 8.68 -36.07
N ALA A 275 -0.80 9.56 -35.48
CA ALA A 275 -1.08 10.87 -36.06
C ALA A 275 0.13 11.83 -36.06
N GLU A 276 1.08 11.64 -35.13
CA GLU A 276 2.17 12.60 -34.88
C GLU A 276 3.57 12.07 -35.18
N ARG A 277 3.72 10.84 -35.71
CA ARG A 277 5.05 10.23 -35.98
C ARG A 277 5.87 10.96 -37.04
N GLY A 278 5.22 11.62 -38.00
CA GLY A 278 5.88 12.09 -39.22
C GLY A 278 6.57 10.94 -39.96
N GLU A 279 7.85 11.12 -40.30
CA GLU A 279 8.66 10.10 -40.99
C GLU A 279 9.32 9.08 -40.05
N THR A 280 9.06 9.15 -38.74
CA THR A 280 9.67 8.23 -37.78
C THR A 280 9.13 6.82 -38.00
N PRO A 281 9.99 5.80 -38.19
CA PRO A 281 9.55 4.42 -38.23
C PRO A 281 8.85 4.05 -36.92
N LEU A 282 7.66 3.48 -37.00
CA LEU A 282 6.81 3.21 -35.85
C LEU A 282 6.43 1.74 -35.78
N VAL A 283 6.65 1.13 -34.62
CA VAL A 283 6.10 -0.17 -34.26
C VAL A 283 5.24 -0.01 -33.01
N ILE A 284 4.04 -0.56 -33.02
CA ILE A 284 3.18 -0.68 -31.85
C ILE A 284 3.13 -2.16 -31.45
N LEU A 285 3.60 -2.49 -30.25
CA LEU A 285 3.54 -3.86 -29.74
C LEU A 285 2.48 -3.95 -28.66
N ARG A 286 1.48 -4.80 -28.88
CA ARG A 286 0.29 -4.98 -28.05
C ARG A 286 0.35 -6.34 -27.32
N PRO A 287 0.96 -6.41 -26.13
CA PRO A 287 0.88 -7.62 -25.32
C PRO A 287 -0.52 -7.78 -24.70
N ALA A 288 -0.93 -9.03 -24.53
CA ALA A 288 -2.04 -9.42 -23.67
C ALA A 288 -1.66 -9.34 -22.17
N ILE A 289 -2.35 -10.07 -21.28
CA ILE A 289 -2.02 -10.07 -19.85
C ILE A 289 -0.66 -10.76 -19.65
N ILE A 290 0.35 -9.97 -19.28
CA ILE A 290 1.71 -10.49 -19.06
C ILE A 290 1.81 -11.13 -17.68
N GLU A 291 2.14 -12.41 -17.65
CA GLU A 291 2.36 -13.19 -16.42
C GLU A 291 3.81 -13.70 -16.33
N SER A 292 4.09 -14.58 -15.37
CA SER A 292 5.44 -15.09 -15.10
C SER A 292 6.11 -15.66 -16.36
N SER A 293 7.43 -15.69 -16.37
CA SER A 293 8.17 -16.32 -17.47
C SER A 293 7.81 -17.80 -17.65
N HIS A 294 7.87 -18.25 -18.89
CA HIS A 294 7.75 -19.66 -19.25
C HIS A 294 9.11 -20.36 -19.14
N ARG A 295 10.15 -19.77 -19.71
CA ARG A 295 11.52 -20.28 -19.74
C ARG A 295 12.51 -19.31 -19.09
N GLU A 296 12.45 -18.03 -19.43
CA GLU A 296 13.54 -17.09 -19.15
C GLU A 296 13.08 -15.86 -18.35
N PRO A 297 13.86 -15.33 -17.39
CA PRO A 297 15.23 -15.72 -17.00
C PRO A 297 15.33 -17.06 -16.26
N TYR A 298 14.22 -17.54 -15.70
CA TYR A 298 13.98 -18.91 -15.27
C TYR A 298 12.46 -19.13 -15.18
N PRO A 299 11.94 -20.37 -15.25
CA PRO A 299 10.49 -20.60 -15.22
C PRO A 299 9.82 -20.05 -13.96
N GLY A 300 8.72 -19.30 -14.12
CA GLY A 300 7.96 -18.75 -13.01
C GLY A 300 8.54 -17.45 -12.42
N TRP A 301 9.57 -16.86 -13.02
CA TRP A 301 10.04 -15.53 -12.62
C TRP A 301 8.94 -14.51 -12.80
N ILE A 302 8.60 -13.83 -11.71
CA ILE A 302 7.59 -12.77 -11.67
C ILE A 302 8.03 -11.73 -10.65
N GLN A 303 7.97 -10.47 -11.04
CA GLN A 303 8.23 -9.35 -10.12
C GLN A 303 6.89 -8.75 -9.69
N GLY A 304 6.76 -8.30 -8.44
CA GLY A 304 5.53 -7.61 -8.01
C GLY A 304 4.26 -8.46 -8.13
N THR A 305 3.09 -7.83 -8.02
CA THR A 305 1.79 -8.48 -8.22
C THR A 305 1.24 -8.06 -9.58
N ARG A 306 0.96 -9.05 -10.45
CA ARG A 306 0.48 -8.85 -11.82
C ARG A 306 -1.04 -8.86 -11.89
N MET A 307 -1.59 -8.93 -13.10
CA MET A 307 -3.01 -8.69 -13.33
C MET A 307 -3.85 -9.85 -12.78
N ALA A 308 -3.48 -11.11 -13.04
CA ALA A 308 -4.23 -12.27 -12.55
C ALA A 308 -3.96 -12.59 -11.07
N ASP A 309 -2.74 -12.34 -10.56
CA ASP A 309 -2.33 -12.73 -9.20
C ASP A 309 -3.31 -12.34 -8.09
N PRO A 310 -3.88 -11.11 -8.02
CA PRO A 310 -4.78 -10.71 -6.96
C PRO A 310 -6.05 -11.55 -6.91
N ILE A 311 -6.59 -11.93 -8.08
CA ILE A 311 -7.79 -12.77 -8.16
C ILE A 311 -7.44 -14.19 -7.76
N ILE A 312 -6.35 -14.74 -8.29
CA ILE A 312 -5.86 -16.10 -7.95
C ILE A 312 -5.65 -16.20 -6.43
N MET A 313 -5.00 -15.21 -5.83
CA MET A 313 -4.75 -15.19 -4.38
C MET A 313 -6.01 -14.90 -3.56
N ALA A 314 -6.98 -14.12 -4.07
CA ALA A 314 -8.26 -13.92 -3.41
C ALA A 314 -9.13 -15.18 -3.42
N PHE A 315 -9.10 -15.93 -4.53
CA PHE A 315 -9.68 -17.25 -4.66
C PHE A 315 -9.05 -18.24 -3.67
N ALA A 316 -7.72 -18.37 -3.70
CA ALA A 316 -6.96 -19.28 -2.85
C ALA A 316 -7.13 -19.00 -1.34
N LYS A 317 -7.42 -17.75 -0.97
CA LYS A 317 -7.70 -17.34 0.42
C LYS A 317 -9.18 -17.47 0.82
N GLY A 318 -10.05 -17.97 -0.06
CA GLY A 318 -11.50 -18.05 0.18
C GLY A 318 -12.18 -16.68 0.36
N ILE A 319 -11.55 -15.60 -0.12
CA ILE A 319 -12.12 -14.24 -0.12
C ILE A 319 -13.17 -14.15 -1.23
N LEU A 320 -12.81 -14.62 -2.43
CA LEU A 320 -13.67 -14.55 -3.60
C LEU A 320 -14.46 -15.86 -3.79
N ARG A 321 -15.68 -15.89 -3.25
CA ARG A 321 -16.56 -17.07 -3.23
C ARG A 321 -17.25 -17.35 -4.56
N GLU A 322 -17.42 -16.33 -5.39
CA GLU A 322 -18.05 -16.42 -6.69
C GLU A 322 -17.44 -15.34 -7.60
N PHE A 323 -17.30 -15.62 -8.90
CA PHE A 323 -16.70 -14.69 -9.85
C PHE A 323 -17.67 -14.34 -11.00
N PRO A 324 -17.79 -13.06 -11.40
CA PRO A 324 -18.72 -12.59 -12.43
C PRO A 324 -18.27 -12.91 -13.87
N GLY A 325 -17.49 -13.96 -14.10
CA GLY A 325 -16.95 -14.31 -15.40
C GLY A 325 -17.89 -15.16 -16.25
N ASN A 326 -17.71 -15.13 -17.56
CA ASN A 326 -18.28 -16.12 -18.46
C ASN A 326 -17.30 -17.29 -18.58
N PRO A 327 -17.66 -18.51 -18.16
CA PRO A 327 -16.74 -19.66 -18.17
C PRO A 327 -16.26 -20.01 -19.59
N LYS A 328 -17.02 -19.62 -20.62
CA LYS A 328 -16.68 -19.87 -22.03
C LYS A 328 -15.80 -18.79 -22.64
N SER A 329 -15.67 -17.62 -22.01
CA SER A 329 -14.81 -16.54 -22.50
C SER A 329 -13.34 -16.93 -22.44
N TYR A 330 -12.55 -16.40 -23.38
CA TYR A 330 -11.11 -16.60 -23.40
C TYR A 330 -10.42 -15.71 -22.35
N VAL A 331 -9.31 -16.23 -21.81
CA VAL A 331 -8.36 -15.49 -20.99
C VAL A 331 -7.09 -15.35 -21.79
N ASP A 332 -6.78 -14.14 -22.21
CA ASP A 332 -5.59 -13.86 -22.99
C ASP A 332 -4.41 -13.51 -22.08
N ILE A 333 -3.55 -14.50 -21.86
CA ILE A 333 -2.36 -14.40 -21.02
C ILE A 333 -1.12 -14.80 -21.80
N VAL A 334 0.00 -14.14 -21.54
CA VAL A 334 1.28 -14.41 -22.21
C VAL A 334 2.43 -14.38 -21.21
N PRO A 335 3.40 -15.31 -21.31
CA PRO A 335 4.62 -15.23 -20.52
C PRO A 335 5.47 -13.99 -20.86
N VAL A 336 6.10 -13.39 -19.86
CA VAL A 336 6.92 -12.18 -20.05
C VAL A 336 8.07 -12.34 -21.04
N ASP A 337 8.69 -13.52 -21.11
CA ASP A 337 9.76 -13.85 -22.04
C ASP A 337 9.32 -13.88 -23.50
N HIS A 338 8.09 -14.33 -23.79
CA HIS A 338 7.53 -14.24 -25.14
C HIS A 338 7.40 -12.77 -25.57
N VAL A 339 6.94 -11.90 -24.66
CA VAL A 339 6.81 -10.46 -24.94
C VAL A 339 8.17 -9.81 -25.14
N VAL A 340 9.16 -10.14 -24.31
CA VAL A 340 10.54 -9.65 -24.44
C VAL A 340 11.16 -10.06 -25.78
N ASN A 341 11.00 -11.32 -26.17
CA ASN A 341 11.59 -11.83 -27.41
C ASN A 341 10.89 -11.22 -28.64
N ALA A 342 9.58 -11.03 -28.60
CA ALA A 342 8.84 -10.32 -29.65
C ALA A 342 9.27 -8.84 -29.74
N ILE A 343 9.52 -8.15 -28.62
CA ILE A 343 10.07 -6.78 -28.60
C ILE A 343 11.43 -6.73 -29.31
N LEU A 344 12.33 -7.67 -29.01
CA LEU A 344 13.65 -7.69 -29.63
C LEU A 344 13.56 -8.03 -31.13
N ALA A 345 12.72 -8.98 -31.52
CA ALA A 345 12.48 -9.32 -32.93
C ALA A 345 11.89 -8.13 -33.72
N ALA A 346 10.94 -7.40 -33.13
CA ALA A 346 10.33 -6.24 -33.77
C ALA A 346 11.25 -5.00 -33.76
N GLY A 347 12.20 -4.91 -32.82
CA GLY A 347 13.07 -3.74 -32.67
C GLY A 347 14.13 -3.56 -33.75
N VAL A 348 14.29 -4.55 -34.65
CA VAL A 348 15.15 -4.44 -35.84
C VAL A 348 14.37 -4.03 -37.09
N ARG A 349 13.04 -3.92 -37.01
CA ARG A 349 12.18 -3.43 -38.09
C ARG A 349 12.42 -1.95 -38.32
N ARG A 350 12.21 -1.48 -39.56
CA ARG A 350 12.19 -0.04 -39.90
C ARG A 350 11.11 0.22 -40.94
N PRO A 351 9.84 0.08 -40.57
CA PRO A 351 8.77 0.15 -41.55
C PRO A 351 8.48 1.60 -41.96
N GLU A 352 8.08 1.80 -43.22
CA GLU A 352 7.66 3.11 -43.73
C GLU A 352 6.28 3.51 -43.17
N GLU A 353 5.37 2.53 -43.08
CA GLU A 353 4.07 2.64 -42.42
C GLU A 353 4.09 1.99 -41.03
N PRO A 354 3.22 2.42 -40.10
CA PRO A 354 3.19 1.83 -38.76
C PRO A 354 2.85 0.33 -38.80
N GLU A 355 3.72 -0.49 -38.19
CA GLU A 355 3.45 -1.92 -37.98
C GLU A 355 2.89 -2.15 -36.58
N VAL A 356 1.96 -3.11 -36.46
CA VAL A 356 1.38 -3.52 -35.19
C VAL A 356 1.59 -5.01 -34.99
N PHE A 357 2.09 -5.40 -33.81
CA PHE A 357 2.28 -6.79 -33.42
C PHE A 357 1.50 -7.08 -32.14
N GLN A 358 0.65 -8.10 -32.14
CA GLN A 358 -0.12 -8.56 -30.98
C GLN A 358 0.49 -9.82 -30.38
N VAL A 359 1.09 -9.67 -29.19
CA VAL A 359 1.61 -10.80 -28.42
C VAL A 359 0.50 -11.30 -27.50
N ALA A 360 -0.29 -12.24 -28.03
CA ALA A 360 -1.49 -12.77 -27.39
C ALA A 360 -1.62 -14.28 -27.58
N SER A 361 -2.52 -14.92 -26.83
CA SER A 361 -2.72 -16.37 -26.86
C SER A 361 -3.99 -16.81 -27.58
N GLY A 362 -5.01 -15.96 -27.66
CA GLY A 362 -6.39 -16.32 -27.99
C GLY A 362 -6.58 -16.93 -29.37
N GLU A 363 -5.84 -16.49 -30.39
CA GLU A 363 -5.93 -17.06 -31.74
C GLU A 363 -5.23 -18.42 -31.84
N ARG A 364 -4.06 -18.57 -31.22
CA ARG A 364 -3.14 -19.70 -31.47
C ARG A 364 -3.11 -20.76 -30.38
N ASN A 365 -3.26 -20.37 -29.12
CA ASN A 365 -3.26 -21.26 -27.96
C ASN A 365 -4.31 -20.79 -26.93
N PRO A 366 -5.61 -20.83 -27.27
CA PRO A 366 -6.66 -20.27 -26.41
C PRO A 366 -6.83 -21.06 -25.11
N ILE A 367 -7.00 -20.34 -24.00
CA ILE A 367 -7.49 -20.89 -22.73
C ILE A 367 -8.79 -20.21 -22.32
N ARG A 368 -9.79 -21.00 -21.93
CA ARG A 368 -11.07 -20.49 -21.41
C ARG A 368 -10.97 -20.22 -19.91
N TYR A 369 -11.80 -19.31 -19.40
CA TYR A 369 -11.90 -19.04 -17.96
C TYR A 369 -12.18 -20.30 -17.14
N SER A 370 -13.04 -21.20 -17.61
CA SER A 370 -13.29 -22.48 -16.93
C SER A 370 -12.03 -23.34 -16.84
N GLY A 371 -11.26 -23.44 -17.94
CA GLY A 371 -10.02 -24.21 -17.99
C GLY A 371 -8.95 -23.65 -17.05
N MET A 372 -8.77 -22.32 -17.04
CA MET A 372 -7.88 -21.66 -16.08
C MET A 372 -8.34 -21.88 -14.65
N TYR A 373 -9.65 -21.73 -14.38
CA TYR A 373 -10.23 -21.98 -13.06
C TYR A 373 -9.98 -23.42 -12.59
N ASP A 374 -10.17 -24.42 -13.44
CA ASP A 374 -9.92 -25.83 -13.10
C ASP A 374 -8.45 -26.04 -12.74
N ILE A 375 -7.51 -25.55 -13.58
CA ILE A 375 -6.06 -25.66 -13.32
C ILE A 375 -5.69 -25.04 -11.96
N VAL A 376 -6.21 -23.84 -11.67
CA VAL A 376 -5.94 -23.11 -10.41
C VAL A 376 -6.60 -23.79 -9.21
N ARG A 377 -7.87 -24.23 -9.34
CA ARG A 377 -8.60 -24.94 -8.30
C ARG A 377 -7.90 -26.24 -7.93
N ASP A 378 -7.57 -27.07 -8.92
CA ASP A 378 -6.91 -28.35 -8.72
C ASP A 378 -5.60 -28.16 -7.95
N TYR A 379 -4.78 -27.17 -8.34
CA TYR A 379 -3.54 -26.84 -7.64
C TYR A 379 -3.75 -26.50 -6.16
N PHE A 380 -4.74 -25.66 -5.83
CA PHE A 380 -4.99 -25.24 -4.44
C PHE A 380 -5.78 -26.25 -3.61
N ILE A 381 -6.43 -27.24 -4.23
CA ILE A 381 -6.93 -28.42 -3.54
C ILE A 381 -5.75 -29.27 -3.04
N GLU A 382 -4.75 -29.49 -3.89
CA GLU A 382 -3.55 -30.26 -3.57
C GLU A 382 -2.58 -29.48 -2.65
N ASN A 383 -2.48 -28.16 -2.85
CA ASN A 383 -1.55 -27.26 -2.17
C ASN A 383 -2.30 -26.11 -1.45
N PRO A 384 -3.15 -26.42 -0.44
CA PRO A 384 -3.98 -25.41 0.18
C PRO A 384 -3.16 -24.36 0.94
N LEU A 385 -3.52 -23.09 0.77
CA LEU A 385 -3.03 -22.03 1.65
C LEU A 385 -3.51 -22.28 3.08
N ARG A 386 -2.77 -21.78 4.07
CA ARG A 386 -3.10 -21.98 5.49
C ARG A 386 -3.57 -20.68 6.13
N ASP A 387 -4.57 -20.78 7.00
CA ASP A 387 -5.02 -19.67 7.84
C ASP A 387 -4.00 -19.35 8.94
N SER A 388 -4.27 -18.31 9.75
CA SER A 388 -3.37 -17.93 10.85
C SER A 388 -3.22 -19.00 11.94
N GLY A 389 -4.13 -19.98 12.00
CA GLY A 389 -4.05 -21.15 12.87
C GLY A 389 -3.42 -22.36 12.20
N GLY A 390 -2.83 -22.21 11.01
CA GLY A 390 -2.19 -23.28 10.26
C GLY A 390 -3.15 -24.25 9.56
N ARG A 391 -4.46 -23.99 9.58
CA ARG A 391 -5.46 -24.88 8.97
C ARG A 391 -5.56 -24.63 7.46
N PRO A 392 -5.68 -25.68 6.64
CA PRO A 392 -5.94 -25.55 5.22
C PRO A 392 -7.20 -24.71 4.95
N ILE A 393 -7.08 -23.72 4.07
CA ILE A 393 -8.19 -22.92 3.56
C ILE A 393 -8.83 -23.72 2.43
N GLN A 394 -10.12 -24.01 2.55
CA GLN A 394 -10.90 -24.60 1.47
C GLN A 394 -11.18 -23.56 0.40
N VAL A 395 -10.84 -23.88 -0.84
CA VAL A 395 -11.18 -23.05 -2.00
C VAL A 395 -12.66 -23.21 -2.33
N PRO A 396 -13.35 -22.11 -2.73
CA PRO A 396 -14.75 -22.16 -3.11
C PRO A 396 -14.95 -22.82 -4.47
N GLU A 397 -16.15 -23.33 -4.72
CA GLU A 397 -16.57 -23.76 -6.06
C GLU A 397 -17.34 -22.63 -6.75
N TRP A 398 -16.91 -22.24 -7.95
CA TRP A 398 -17.54 -21.17 -8.72
C TRP A 398 -18.58 -21.71 -9.69
N SER A 399 -19.79 -21.16 -9.60
CA SER A 399 -20.90 -21.50 -10.50
C SER A 399 -21.05 -20.54 -11.68
N PHE A 400 -20.30 -19.43 -11.68
CA PHE A 400 -20.32 -18.38 -12.70
C PHE A 400 -21.75 -17.84 -13.01
N PRO A 401 -22.50 -17.35 -12.02
CA PRO A 401 -23.91 -16.97 -12.17
C PRO A 401 -24.11 -15.64 -12.91
N GLY A 402 -23.03 -15.08 -13.47
CA GLY A 402 -23.02 -13.83 -14.22
C GLY A 402 -22.90 -12.58 -13.36
N ARG A 403 -22.36 -11.52 -13.96
CA ARG A 403 -21.98 -10.26 -13.29
C ARG A 403 -23.09 -9.60 -12.49
N ARG A 404 -24.28 -9.44 -13.08
CA ARG A 404 -25.41 -8.75 -12.43
C ARG A 404 -25.82 -9.45 -11.13
N ARG A 405 -25.80 -10.78 -11.11
CA ARG A 405 -26.20 -11.57 -9.94
C ARG A 405 -25.15 -11.51 -8.82
N VAL A 406 -23.87 -11.68 -9.16
CA VAL A 406 -22.76 -11.57 -8.20
C VAL A 406 -22.71 -10.17 -7.57
N GLU A 407 -22.71 -9.12 -8.39
CA GLU A 407 -22.67 -7.75 -7.86
C GLU A 407 -23.91 -7.40 -7.03
N GLY A 408 -25.10 -7.87 -7.45
CA GLY A 408 -26.35 -7.66 -6.71
C GLY A 408 -26.31 -8.30 -5.32
N GLN A 409 -25.86 -9.56 -5.23
CA GLN A 409 -25.71 -10.28 -3.96
C GLN A 409 -24.69 -9.59 -3.03
N LEU A 410 -23.53 -9.17 -3.54
CA LEU A 410 -22.52 -8.48 -2.75
C LEU A 410 -23.01 -7.11 -2.25
N LYS A 411 -23.79 -6.37 -3.05
CA LYS A 411 -24.41 -5.10 -2.63
C LYS A 411 -25.42 -5.31 -1.51
N LEU A 412 -26.27 -6.34 -1.62
CA LEU A 412 -27.22 -6.72 -0.59
C LEU A 412 -26.51 -7.14 0.71
N GLU A 413 -25.44 -7.93 0.60
CA GLU A 413 -24.60 -8.32 1.74
C GLU A 413 -23.98 -7.10 2.44
N LEU A 414 -23.39 -6.18 1.67
CA LEU A 414 -22.81 -4.95 2.22
C LEU A 414 -23.85 -4.06 2.90
N ALA A 415 -25.05 -3.94 2.33
CA ALA A 415 -26.15 -3.22 2.97
C ALA A 415 -26.55 -3.85 4.30
N GLY A 416 -26.69 -5.18 4.35
CA GLY A 416 -26.96 -5.94 5.57
C GLY A 416 -25.87 -5.77 6.62
N LEU A 417 -24.59 -5.83 6.22
CA LEU A 417 -23.44 -5.64 7.12
C LEU A 417 -23.38 -4.22 7.68
N LYS A 418 -23.77 -3.19 6.91
CA LYS A 418 -23.85 -1.81 7.40
C LYS A 418 -24.94 -1.64 8.47
N VAL A 419 -26.09 -2.27 8.27
CA VAL A 419 -27.16 -2.32 9.29
C VAL A 419 -26.66 -3.04 10.54
N ALA A 420 -26.03 -4.22 10.37
CA ALA A 420 -25.47 -4.99 11.47
C ALA A 420 -24.39 -4.21 12.24
N GLY A 421 -23.51 -3.48 11.54
CA GLY A 421 -22.49 -2.63 12.14
C GLY A 421 -23.08 -1.47 12.94
N THR A 422 -24.16 -0.86 12.44
CA THR A 422 -24.89 0.20 13.16
C THR A 422 -25.54 -0.34 14.44
N LEU A 423 -26.14 -1.53 14.39
CA LEU A 423 -26.71 -2.21 15.57
C LEU A 423 -25.60 -2.58 16.57
N ALA A 424 -24.49 -3.15 16.10
CA ALA A 424 -23.36 -3.52 16.94
C ALA A 424 -22.67 -2.30 17.59
N ALA A 425 -22.70 -1.14 16.94
CA ALA A 425 -22.22 0.13 17.52
C ALA A 425 -23.13 0.63 18.66
N ARG A 426 -24.44 0.31 18.62
CA ARG A 426 -25.40 0.66 19.68
C ARG A 426 -25.43 -0.34 20.85
N MET A 427 -24.79 -1.50 20.71
CA MET A 427 -24.73 -2.50 21.78
C MET A 427 -23.83 -2.02 22.93
N PRO A 428 -24.18 -2.37 24.19
CA PRO A 428 -23.31 -2.15 25.35
C PRO A 428 -21.93 -2.76 25.13
N GLU A 429 -20.88 -2.07 25.58
CA GLU A 429 -19.51 -2.56 25.42
C GLU A 429 -19.27 -3.85 26.22
N GLY A 430 -18.77 -4.88 25.54
CA GLY A 430 -18.50 -6.20 26.09
C GLY A 430 -17.87 -7.13 25.07
N HIS A 431 -17.35 -8.29 25.50
CA HIS A 431 -16.64 -9.23 24.62
C HIS A 431 -17.48 -9.68 23.42
N MET A 432 -18.76 -9.98 23.62
CA MET A 432 -19.65 -10.38 22.51
C MET A 432 -19.87 -9.24 21.50
N ALA A 433 -19.97 -8.00 21.97
CA ALA A 433 -20.12 -6.84 21.09
C ALA A 433 -18.83 -6.55 20.31
N SER A 434 -17.66 -6.66 20.95
CA SER A 434 -16.35 -6.53 20.29
C SER A 434 -16.15 -7.62 19.22
N ASP A 435 -16.43 -8.88 19.57
CA ASP A 435 -16.34 -10.01 18.63
C ASP A 435 -17.31 -9.84 17.45
N ALA A 436 -18.54 -9.42 17.70
CA ALA A 436 -19.52 -9.13 16.65
C ALA A 436 -19.03 -8.01 15.73
N ARG A 437 -18.55 -6.88 16.28
CA ARG A 437 -17.97 -5.77 15.51
C ARG A 437 -16.79 -6.23 14.67
N GLN A 438 -15.89 -7.04 15.22
CA GLN A 438 -14.74 -7.55 14.50
C GLN A 438 -15.13 -8.52 13.38
N ARG A 439 -16.11 -9.40 13.62
CA ARG A 439 -16.67 -10.31 12.60
C ARG A 439 -17.33 -9.53 11.46
N ILE A 440 -18.14 -8.52 11.79
CA ILE A 440 -18.79 -7.64 10.81
C ILE A 440 -17.74 -6.89 10.00
N ALA A 441 -16.73 -6.28 10.65
CA ALA A 441 -15.66 -5.56 9.96
C ALA A 441 -14.86 -6.48 9.01
N ARG A 442 -14.58 -7.73 9.44
CA ARG A 442 -13.91 -8.73 8.57
C ARG A 442 -14.79 -9.13 7.39
N ALA A 443 -16.09 -9.34 7.60
CA ALA A 443 -17.05 -9.68 6.55
C ALA A 443 -17.21 -8.51 5.56
N GLU A 444 -17.35 -7.28 6.06
CA GLU A 444 -17.48 -6.07 5.26
C GLU A 444 -16.23 -5.84 4.41
N LYS A 445 -15.04 -5.98 5.01
CA LYS A 445 -13.77 -5.91 4.27
C LYS A 445 -13.73 -6.96 3.16
N ARG A 446 -14.15 -8.19 3.43
CA ARG A 446 -14.18 -9.27 2.43
C ARG A 446 -15.16 -8.95 1.29
N ALA A 447 -16.39 -8.58 1.61
CA ALA A 447 -17.42 -8.27 0.62
C ALA A 447 -17.03 -7.04 -0.24
N LYS A 448 -16.43 -6.01 0.37
CA LYS A 448 -15.86 -4.86 -0.36
C LYS A 448 -14.75 -5.29 -1.33
N MET A 449 -13.83 -6.15 -0.88
CA MET A 449 -12.77 -6.68 -1.75
C MET A 449 -13.34 -7.52 -2.90
N SER A 450 -14.32 -8.40 -2.64
CA SER A 450 -14.97 -9.20 -3.68
C SER A 450 -15.71 -8.33 -4.68
N LEU A 451 -16.40 -7.28 -4.24
CA LEU A 451 -17.06 -6.33 -5.12
C LEU A 451 -16.05 -5.52 -5.96
N TYR A 452 -14.94 -5.12 -5.37
CA TYR A 452 -13.84 -4.46 -6.08
C TYR A 452 -13.29 -5.36 -7.20
N TYR A 453 -12.93 -6.61 -6.88
CA TYR A 453 -12.44 -7.58 -7.86
C TYR A 453 -13.47 -7.84 -8.96
N SER A 454 -14.75 -8.00 -8.60
CA SER A 454 -15.84 -8.17 -9.55
C SER A 454 -15.94 -7.01 -10.54
N ARG A 455 -15.74 -5.77 -10.08
CA ARG A 455 -15.87 -4.57 -10.93
C ARG A 455 -14.69 -4.38 -11.88
N ILE A 456 -13.47 -4.58 -11.38
CA ILE A 456 -12.24 -4.37 -12.13
C ILE A 456 -12.05 -5.48 -13.17
N TYR A 457 -12.22 -6.73 -12.77
CA TYR A 457 -11.90 -7.87 -13.61
C TYR A 457 -13.09 -8.44 -14.39
N GLY A 458 -14.32 -8.16 -13.95
CA GLY A 458 -15.52 -8.71 -14.58
C GLY A 458 -15.70 -8.31 -16.05
N ALA A 459 -15.16 -7.17 -16.49
CA ALA A 459 -15.21 -6.75 -17.89
C ALA A 459 -14.35 -7.65 -18.79
N TYR A 460 -13.11 -7.90 -18.37
CA TYR A 460 -12.18 -8.84 -19.01
C TYR A 460 -12.67 -10.28 -18.97
N ALA A 461 -13.51 -10.61 -17.99
CA ALA A 461 -14.06 -11.95 -17.83
C ALA A 461 -15.22 -12.30 -18.77
N THR A 462 -15.64 -11.34 -19.59
CA THR A 462 -16.77 -11.51 -20.52
C THR A 462 -16.40 -11.26 -21.98
N MET A 463 -15.10 -11.08 -22.28
CA MET A 463 -14.62 -10.85 -23.63
C MET A 463 -14.87 -12.09 -24.51
N THR A 464 -15.37 -11.87 -25.72
CA THR A 464 -15.67 -12.95 -26.69
C THR A 464 -14.78 -12.89 -27.92
N SER A 465 -14.20 -11.74 -28.21
CA SER A 465 -13.22 -11.53 -29.27
C SER A 465 -11.86 -12.11 -28.88
N THR A 466 -11.09 -12.49 -29.89
CA THR A 466 -9.69 -12.86 -29.78
C THR A 466 -8.80 -11.76 -30.38
N PHE A 467 -7.49 -11.87 -30.12
CA PHE A 467 -6.49 -10.97 -30.70
C PHE A 467 -5.77 -11.69 -31.82
N ALA A 468 -5.85 -11.17 -33.04
CA ALA A 468 -5.16 -11.75 -34.17
C ALA A 468 -3.65 -11.70 -33.98
N SER A 469 -2.92 -12.75 -34.32
CA SER A 469 -1.48 -12.88 -34.04
C SER A 469 -0.65 -13.31 -35.25
N SER A 470 -1.26 -13.33 -36.43
CA SER A 470 -0.65 -13.86 -37.66
C SER A 470 0.60 -13.10 -38.10
N GLY A 471 0.64 -11.77 -37.97
CA GLY A 471 1.80 -10.92 -38.19
C GLY A 471 2.89 -11.11 -37.15
N THR A 472 2.54 -11.27 -35.87
CA THR A 472 3.51 -11.66 -34.82
C THR A 472 4.12 -13.05 -35.10
N MET A 473 3.33 -13.99 -35.61
CA MET A 473 3.84 -15.30 -36.03
C MET A 473 4.68 -15.21 -37.31
N ALA A 474 4.31 -14.37 -38.26
CA ALA A 474 5.15 -14.09 -39.43
C ALA A 474 6.51 -13.51 -39.01
N LEU A 475 6.53 -12.59 -38.03
CA LEU A 475 7.75 -12.06 -37.44
C LEU A 475 8.61 -13.17 -36.82
N TYR A 476 8.02 -14.10 -36.05
CA TYR A 476 8.74 -15.23 -35.47
C TYR A 476 9.31 -16.18 -36.53
N THR A 477 8.48 -16.59 -37.49
CA THR A 477 8.86 -17.57 -38.52
C THR A 477 9.89 -17.04 -39.50
N ALA A 478 9.99 -15.72 -39.67
CA ALA A 478 11.03 -15.07 -40.45
C ALA A 478 12.42 -15.11 -39.78
N LEU A 479 12.50 -15.43 -38.48
CA LEU A 479 13.78 -15.57 -37.79
C LEU A 479 14.51 -16.87 -38.22
N PRO A 480 15.84 -16.81 -38.42
CA PRO A 480 16.68 -18.00 -38.53
C PRO A 480 16.44 -19.01 -37.39
N ALA A 481 16.71 -20.30 -37.65
CA ALA A 481 16.50 -21.35 -36.65
C ALA A 481 17.23 -21.08 -35.32
N GLU A 482 18.50 -20.69 -35.39
CA GLU A 482 19.32 -20.32 -34.22
C GLU A 482 18.71 -19.13 -33.43
N ASP A 483 18.15 -18.14 -34.12
CA ASP A 483 17.47 -17.02 -33.47
C ASP A 483 16.13 -17.43 -32.84
N ARG A 484 15.43 -18.42 -33.39
CA ARG A 484 14.21 -18.95 -32.77
C ARG A 484 14.49 -19.75 -31.51
N GLU A 485 15.65 -20.40 -31.44
CA GLU A 485 16.13 -21.07 -30.22
C GLU A 485 16.52 -20.08 -29.13
N GLU A 486 17.24 -19.00 -29.47
CA GLU A 486 17.64 -17.98 -28.51
C GLU A 486 16.48 -17.04 -28.14
N PHE A 487 15.59 -16.71 -29.08
CA PHE A 487 14.47 -15.79 -28.87
C PHE A 487 13.13 -16.47 -29.17
N PRO A 488 12.71 -17.50 -28.42
CA PRO A 488 11.44 -18.18 -28.65
C PRO A 488 10.26 -17.31 -28.21
N PHE A 489 9.24 -17.19 -29.05
CA PHE A 489 7.97 -16.55 -28.66
C PHE A 489 6.72 -17.16 -29.33
N ASP A 490 6.79 -18.41 -29.79
CA ASP A 490 5.61 -19.14 -30.23
C ASP A 490 4.76 -19.58 -29.04
N ILE A 491 3.61 -18.93 -28.84
CA ILE A 491 2.70 -19.21 -27.73
C ILE A 491 2.12 -20.64 -27.75
N ALA A 492 2.14 -21.33 -28.88
CA ALA A 492 1.71 -22.74 -28.97
C ALA A 492 2.63 -23.70 -28.20
N GLU A 493 3.86 -23.29 -27.86
CA GLU A 493 4.80 -24.09 -27.07
C GLU A 493 4.45 -24.12 -25.57
N VAL A 494 3.50 -23.29 -25.11
CA VAL A 494 3.12 -23.21 -23.70
C VAL A 494 2.03 -24.24 -23.40
N ASP A 495 2.36 -25.26 -22.59
CA ASP A 495 1.35 -26.07 -21.93
C ASP A 495 0.80 -25.33 -20.71
N TRP A 496 -0.46 -24.88 -20.79
CA TRP A 496 -1.07 -24.08 -19.74
C TRP A 496 -1.07 -24.75 -18.36
N ARG A 497 -1.35 -26.05 -18.28
CA ARG A 497 -1.43 -26.76 -16.99
C ARG A 497 -0.03 -26.95 -16.42
N ALA A 498 0.92 -27.41 -17.24
CA ALA A 498 2.30 -27.63 -16.82
C ALA A 498 2.96 -26.32 -16.37
N TRP A 499 2.81 -25.24 -17.14
CA TRP A 499 3.39 -23.95 -16.78
C TRP A 499 2.71 -23.32 -15.55
N MET A 500 1.37 -23.34 -15.47
CA MET A 500 0.68 -22.74 -14.32
C MET A 500 0.96 -23.48 -13.02
N GLN A 501 0.83 -24.82 -13.00
CA GLN A 501 1.00 -25.60 -11.78
C GLN A 501 2.48 -25.84 -11.44
N GLY A 502 3.34 -25.94 -12.45
CA GLY A 502 4.78 -26.19 -12.26
C GLY A 502 5.61 -24.93 -11.96
N ALA A 503 5.19 -23.75 -12.44
CA ALA A 503 5.99 -22.53 -12.34
C ALA A 503 5.22 -21.33 -11.79
N HIS A 504 4.11 -20.93 -12.40
CA HIS A 504 3.40 -19.69 -12.07
C HIS A 504 2.81 -19.69 -10.63
N LEU A 505 1.94 -20.66 -10.32
CA LEU A 505 1.27 -20.76 -9.02
C LEU A 505 2.25 -21.03 -7.85
N PRO A 506 3.27 -21.88 -8.00
CA PRO A 506 4.35 -21.98 -7.02
C PRO A 506 5.03 -20.63 -6.76
N ALA A 507 5.38 -19.87 -7.80
CA ALA A 507 6.01 -18.56 -7.64
C ALA A 507 5.12 -17.53 -6.92
N LEU A 508 3.79 -17.62 -7.07
CA LEU A 508 2.84 -16.78 -6.35
C LEU A 508 2.73 -17.13 -4.86
N THR A 509 2.82 -18.42 -4.53
CA THR A 509 2.59 -18.94 -3.17
C THR A 509 3.87 -18.97 -2.33
N THR A 510 5.02 -19.20 -2.95
CA THR A 510 6.34 -19.25 -2.30
C THR A 510 6.96 -17.88 -2.06
N ARG A 511 6.28 -16.78 -2.43
CA ARG A 511 6.78 -15.42 -2.17
C ARG A 511 7.25 -15.35 -0.73
N PRO A 512 8.55 -15.02 -0.48
CA PRO A 512 9.09 -15.02 0.85
C PRO A 512 8.14 -14.23 1.72
N SER A 513 7.79 -14.79 2.88
CA SER A 513 7.00 -14.09 3.87
C SER A 513 7.53 -12.67 3.88
N ARG A 514 6.64 -11.71 3.64
CA ARG A 514 7.01 -10.30 3.64
C ARG A 514 7.51 -10.06 5.06
N LYS A 515 8.79 -10.33 5.34
CA LYS A 515 9.48 -9.90 6.55
C LYS A 515 9.11 -8.44 6.57
N LYS A 516 8.27 -8.04 7.54
CA LYS A 516 7.99 -6.63 7.81
C LYS A 516 9.36 -5.98 7.68
N ARG A 517 9.51 -5.14 6.67
CA ARG A 517 10.81 -4.61 6.26
C ARG A 517 11.36 -3.92 7.50
N LYS A 518 12.27 -4.58 8.24
CA LYS A 518 13.07 -3.93 9.27
C LYS A 518 13.94 -2.97 8.48
N LYS A 519 13.44 -1.75 8.35
CA LYS A 519 14.18 -0.65 7.75
C LYS A 519 15.24 -0.35 8.80
N THR A 520 16.40 -0.99 8.71
CA THR A 520 17.63 -0.54 9.37
C THR A 520 17.99 0.79 8.73
N THR A 521 17.28 1.82 9.16
CA THR A 521 17.63 3.22 8.96
C THR A 521 18.26 3.61 10.28
N GLU A 522 19.47 4.16 10.28
CA GLU A 522 20.05 4.76 11.48
C GLU A 522 18.98 5.61 12.18
N GLU A 523 18.80 5.39 13.47
CA GLU A 523 17.81 6.09 14.29
C GLU A 523 18.20 7.56 14.36
N LYS A 524 17.44 8.42 13.69
CA LYS A 524 17.60 9.86 13.89
C LYS A 524 17.14 10.19 15.32
N PRO A 525 17.93 10.92 16.12
CA PRO A 525 17.53 11.31 17.47
C PRO A 525 16.16 12.00 17.46
N GLY A 526 15.26 11.55 18.34
CA GLY A 526 13.90 12.09 18.47
C GLY A 526 12.86 11.56 17.48
N GLU A 527 13.20 10.67 16.53
CA GLU A 527 12.23 10.02 15.62
C GLU A 527 11.50 8.84 16.29
N VAL A 528 12.13 8.22 17.29
CA VAL A 528 11.61 7.09 18.07
C VAL A 528 11.20 7.56 19.45
N ALA A 529 10.01 7.18 19.92
CA ALA A 529 9.56 7.48 21.27
C ALA A 529 9.53 6.26 22.18
N ALA A 530 9.72 6.49 23.48
CA ALA A 530 9.45 5.53 24.54
C ALA A 530 8.33 6.07 25.43
N ILE A 531 7.15 5.46 25.32
CA ILE A 531 5.93 5.89 25.99
C ILE A 531 5.73 5.04 27.25
N PHE A 532 5.57 5.70 28.39
CA PHE A 532 5.37 5.04 29.68
C PHE A 532 4.02 5.42 30.26
N ASP A 533 3.18 4.44 30.56
CA ASP A 533 2.16 4.64 31.59
C ASP A 533 2.85 4.87 32.94
N VAL A 534 2.24 5.69 33.81
CA VAL A 534 2.84 6.07 35.09
C VAL A 534 2.31 5.20 36.22
N ASP A 535 0.99 5.01 36.29
CA ASP A 535 0.29 4.40 37.42
C ASP A 535 0.20 2.88 37.28
N GLY A 536 1.01 2.14 38.03
CA GLY A 536 1.13 0.69 37.94
C GLY A 536 2.35 0.24 37.13
N THR A 537 2.88 1.14 36.28
CA THR A 537 4.03 0.88 35.43
C THR A 537 5.31 1.55 35.91
N LEU A 538 5.39 2.89 35.98
CA LEU A 538 6.57 3.57 36.56
C LEU A 538 6.54 3.60 38.09
N VAL A 539 5.34 3.74 38.65
CA VAL A 539 5.08 3.85 40.09
C VAL A 539 4.11 2.75 40.48
N GLY A 540 4.45 1.94 41.48
CA GLY A 540 3.57 0.94 42.09
C GLY A 540 2.45 1.58 42.92
N SER A 541 1.56 2.32 42.26
CA SER A 541 0.43 3.06 42.84
C SER A 541 -0.69 3.23 41.80
N ASN A 542 -1.81 3.82 42.22
CA ASN A 542 -2.92 4.20 41.35
C ASN A 542 -3.57 5.51 41.82
N VAL A 543 -4.43 6.09 40.96
CA VAL A 543 -5.12 7.36 41.21
C VAL A 543 -5.99 7.37 42.48
N VAL A 544 -6.49 6.21 42.92
CA VAL A 544 -7.28 6.08 44.16
C VAL A 544 -6.41 6.28 45.39
N SER A 545 -5.23 5.65 45.37
CA SER A 545 -4.26 5.72 46.47
C SER A 545 -3.67 7.12 46.61
N TYR A 546 -3.37 7.78 45.47
CA TYR A 546 -2.99 9.19 45.45
C TYR A 546 -4.04 10.08 46.09
N PHE A 547 -5.31 9.96 45.66
CA PHE A 547 -6.39 10.76 46.23
C PHE A 547 -6.56 10.54 47.74
N ALA A 548 -6.53 9.29 48.20
CA ALA A 548 -6.64 8.98 49.62
C ALA A 548 -5.50 9.62 50.43
N TRP A 549 -4.26 9.56 49.91
CA TRP A 549 -3.12 10.21 50.55
C TRP A 549 -3.28 11.74 50.63
N LEU A 550 -3.65 12.38 49.52
CA LEU A 550 -3.85 13.84 49.45
C LEU A 550 -4.95 14.29 50.41
N ARG A 551 -6.09 13.58 50.42
CA ARG A 551 -7.24 13.91 51.27
C ARG A 551 -6.94 13.71 52.75
N MET A 552 -6.15 12.69 53.12
CA MET A 552 -5.70 12.49 54.50
C MET A 552 -4.79 13.63 54.98
N ARG A 553 -4.03 14.26 54.10
CA ARG A 553 -3.19 15.44 54.41
C ARG A 553 -4.00 16.74 54.50
N GLU A 554 -5.10 16.82 53.76
CA GLU A 554 -6.01 17.96 53.80
C GLU A 554 -6.91 17.97 55.05
N LEU A 555 -7.30 16.79 55.54
CA LEU A 555 -8.22 16.65 56.67
C LEU A 555 -7.53 16.78 58.04
N PRO A 556 -8.19 17.45 59.03
CA PRO A 556 -7.77 17.44 60.43
C PRO A 556 -7.69 16.01 60.99
N ALA A 557 -6.72 15.75 61.87
CA ALA A 557 -6.45 14.41 62.40
C ALA A 557 -7.69 13.73 63.01
N ALA A 558 -8.56 14.50 63.67
CA ALA A 558 -9.77 14.02 64.34
C ALA A 558 -10.81 13.40 63.39
N VAL A 559 -10.88 13.84 62.13
CA VAL A 559 -11.92 13.39 61.17
C VAL A 559 -11.44 12.33 60.18
N ARG A 560 -10.13 12.03 60.16
CA ARG A 560 -9.51 11.07 59.23
C ARG A 560 -10.09 9.65 59.34
N PRO A 561 -10.29 9.06 60.53
CA PRO A 561 -10.82 7.70 60.63
C PRO A 561 -12.24 7.58 60.08
N LEU A 562 -13.09 8.57 60.36
CA LEU A 562 -14.47 8.60 59.89
C LEU A 562 -14.56 8.77 58.37
N TRP A 563 -13.74 9.68 57.80
CA TRP A 563 -13.68 9.85 56.35
C TRP A 563 -13.16 8.59 55.67
N LEU A 564 -12.10 7.96 56.20
CA LEU A 564 -11.54 6.74 55.64
C LEU A 564 -12.58 5.60 55.63
N ALA A 565 -13.29 5.40 56.74
CA ALA A 565 -14.38 4.43 56.81
C ALA A 565 -15.46 4.69 55.74
N GLY A 566 -15.88 5.94 55.57
CA GLY A 566 -16.85 6.33 54.53
C GLY A 566 -16.32 6.29 53.10
N PHE A 567 -15.02 6.43 52.88
CA PHE A 567 -14.40 6.29 51.57
C PHE A 567 -14.24 4.83 51.17
N LEU A 568 -13.88 3.95 52.11
CA LEU A 568 -13.76 2.51 51.88
C LEU A 568 -15.06 1.89 51.38
N THR A 569 -16.23 2.38 51.82
CA THR A 569 -17.54 1.90 51.31
C THR A 569 -17.81 2.25 49.85
N LYS A 570 -17.12 3.26 49.29
CA LYS A 570 -17.22 3.64 47.87
C LYS A 570 -16.28 2.85 46.95
N ILE A 571 -15.30 2.14 47.52
CA ILE A 571 -14.32 1.37 46.72
C ILE A 571 -14.99 0.30 45.84
N PRO A 572 -15.98 -0.49 46.30
CA PRO A 572 -16.68 -1.45 45.44
C PRO A 572 -17.38 -0.80 44.24
N TYR A 573 -17.95 0.39 44.41
CA TYR A 573 -18.57 1.16 43.33
C TYR A 573 -17.54 1.56 42.26
N TYR A 574 -16.41 2.14 42.69
CA TYR A 574 -15.34 2.52 41.77
C TYR A 574 -14.70 1.32 41.08
N TRP A 575 -14.49 0.23 41.80
CA TRP A 575 -13.99 -1.03 41.23
C TRP A 575 -14.96 -1.63 40.21
N GLY A 576 -16.27 -1.54 40.46
CA GLY A 576 -17.31 -1.95 39.50
C GLY A 576 -17.26 -1.11 38.22
N LEU A 577 -17.14 0.22 38.35
CA LEU A 577 -16.97 1.11 37.19
C LEU A 577 -15.68 0.83 36.42
N ASP A 578 -14.57 0.59 37.12
CA ASP A 578 -13.25 0.34 36.50
C ASP A 578 -13.25 -0.97 35.69
N LYS A 579 -13.96 -2.00 36.18
CA LYS A 579 -14.17 -3.26 35.44
C LYS A 579 -14.98 -3.11 34.16
N ILE A 580 -15.87 -2.11 34.11
CA ILE A 580 -16.71 -1.83 32.94
C ILE A 580 -15.97 -0.90 31.98
N SER A 581 -15.42 0.21 32.49
CA SER A 581 -14.73 1.22 31.69
C SER A 581 -13.89 2.15 32.57
N ARG A 582 -12.57 2.12 32.36
CA ARG A 582 -11.59 3.02 32.96
C ARG A 582 -11.94 4.51 32.76
N ALA A 583 -12.54 4.85 31.62
CA ALA A 583 -12.98 6.22 31.32
C ALA A 583 -14.17 6.67 32.20
N HIS A 584 -15.14 5.80 32.43
CA HIS A 584 -16.28 6.07 33.32
C HIS A 584 -15.83 6.14 34.78
N PHE A 585 -14.93 5.25 35.18
CA PHE A 585 -14.27 5.32 36.49
C PHE A 585 -13.59 6.69 36.68
N ASN A 586 -12.72 7.13 35.77
CA ASN A 586 -12.03 8.42 35.89
C ASN A 586 -13.01 9.60 36.01
N ARG A 587 -14.07 9.64 35.19
CA ARG A 587 -15.10 10.70 35.26
C ARG A 587 -15.83 10.71 36.60
N ALA A 588 -16.20 9.55 37.12
CA ALA A 588 -16.90 9.46 38.41
C ALA A 588 -15.96 9.72 39.59
N PHE A 589 -14.70 9.30 39.47
CA PHE A 589 -13.69 9.39 40.52
C PHE A 589 -13.18 10.83 40.70
N TYR A 590 -12.94 11.55 39.61
CA TYR A 590 -12.39 12.90 39.69
C TYR A 590 -13.36 13.96 40.21
N LYS A 591 -14.66 13.65 40.29
CA LYS A 591 -15.64 14.47 41.02
C LYS A 591 -15.28 14.67 42.50
N ASN A 592 -14.47 13.79 43.09
CA ASN A 592 -14.02 13.96 44.47
C ASN A 592 -13.08 15.17 44.68
N TYR A 593 -12.53 15.74 43.60
CA TYR A 593 -11.71 16.96 43.65
C TYR A 593 -12.55 18.24 43.52
N ALA A 594 -13.88 18.14 43.38
CA ALA A 594 -14.75 19.30 43.31
C ALA A 594 -14.59 20.19 44.57
N GLY A 595 -14.43 21.50 44.35
CA GLY A 595 -14.23 22.50 45.40
C GLY A 595 -12.77 22.67 45.87
N TRP A 596 -11.83 21.88 45.38
CA TRP A 596 -10.41 22.05 45.71
C TRP A 596 -9.83 23.31 45.05
N LYS A 597 -8.97 24.04 45.77
CA LYS A 597 -8.21 25.16 45.20
C LYS A 597 -7.00 24.65 44.40
N PRO A 598 -6.79 25.08 43.14
CA PRO A 598 -5.67 24.62 42.31
C PRO A 598 -4.29 24.82 42.96
N SER A 599 -4.07 25.95 43.63
CA SER A 599 -2.80 26.22 44.34
C SER A 599 -2.52 25.22 45.45
N ARG A 600 -3.56 24.82 46.20
CA ARG A 600 -3.43 23.81 47.26
C ARG A 600 -3.23 22.41 46.69
N ALA A 601 -3.91 22.06 45.60
CA ALA A 601 -3.75 20.77 44.94
C ALA A 601 -2.32 20.60 44.40
N ARG A 602 -1.74 21.64 43.77
CA ARG A 602 -0.34 21.62 43.32
C ARG A 602 0.65 21.46 44.48
N HIS A 603 0.45 22.19 45.58
CA HIS A 603 1.29 22.04 46.77
C HIS A 603 1.24 20.61 47.32
N LEU A 604 0.04 20.04 47.44
CA LEU A 604 -0.12 18.65 47.89
C LEU A 604 0.44 17.64 46.88
N GLY A 605 0.37 17.92 45.58
CA GLY A 605 1.02 17.14 44.53
C GLY A 605 2.54 17.09 44.71
N GLN A 606 3.17 18.24 44.97
CA GLN A 606 4.61 18.33 45.29
C GLN A 606 4.98 17.55 46.56
N GLU A 607 4.20 17.70 47.64
CA GLU A 607 4.41 16.91 48.86
C GLU A 607 4.26 15.39 48.61
N SER A 608 3.31 15.00 47.75
CA SER A 608 3.06 13.59 47.43
C SER A 608 4.22 12.95 46.69
N PHE A 609 4.99 13.72 45.92
CA PHE A 609 6.16 13.19 45.22
C PHE A 609 7.19 12.64 46.21
N ALA A 610 7.60 13.44 47.19
CA ALA A 610 8.58 13.04 48.20
C ALA A 610 8.01 12.03 49.21
N GLY A 611 6.76 12.22 49.66
CA GLY A 611 6.15 11.44 50.74
C GLY A 611 5.35 10.21 50.32
N PHE A 612 5.23 9.93 49.01
CA PHE A 612 4.41 8.83 48.51
C PHE A 612 4.93 8.23 47.20
N THR A 613 5.30 9.05 46.21
CA THR A 613 5.74 8.59 44.88
C THR A 613 7.13 7.97 44.90
N LEU A 614 8.14 8.61 45.52
CA LEU A 614 9.53 8.14 45.52
C LEU A 614 9.67 6.71 46.07
N ASP A 615 8.99 6.38 47.18
CA ASP A 615 9.00 5.03 47.80
C ASP A 615 8.32 3.94 46.95
N ARG A 616 7.68 4.33 45.85
CA ARG A 616 6.89 3.46 44.99
C ARG A 616 7.37 3.43 43.54
N ILE A 617 8.33 4.28 43.16
CA ILE A 617 8.96 4.20 41.85
C ILE A 617 9.74 2.89 41.74
N PHE A 618 9.59 2.19 40.62
CA PHE A 618 10.39 1.01 40.34
C PHE A 618 11.79 1.43 39.84
N PRO A 619 12.88 0.98 40.47
CA PRO A 619 14.24 1.31 40.02
C PRO A 619 14.52 0.90 38.57
N ALA A 620 14.01 -0.27 38.15
CA ALA A 620 14.11 -0.75 36.77
C ALA A 620 13.43 0.19 35.76
N ALA A 621 12.33 0.84 36.16
CA ALA A 621 11.63 1.80 35.32
C ALA A 621 12.48 3.06 35.06
N LEU A 622 13.17 3.55 36.09
CA LEU A 622 14.11 4.67 35.95
C LEU A 622 15.32 4.31 35.09
N GLN A 623 15.82 3.07 35.20
CA GLN A 623 16.88 2.60 34.33
C GLN A 623 16.42 2.55 32.86
N GLN A 624 15.23 1.98 32.59
CA GLN A 624 14.68 1.89 31.24
C GLN A 624 14.45 3.28 30.62
N LEU A 625 14.00 4.26 31.42
CA LEU A 625 13.88 5.66 31.00
C LEU A 625 15.25 6.23 30.58
N ARG A 626 16.30 6.00 31.39
CA ARG A 626 17.67 6.45 31.10
C ARG A 626 18.22 5.79 29.84
N ASP A 627 18.00 4.49 29.67
CA ASP A 627 18.47 3.74 28.50
C ASP A 627 17.84 4.30 27.21
N HIS A 628 16.55 4.65 27.25
CA HIS A 628 15.89 5.29 26.12
C HIS A 628 16.41 6.71 25.86
N LYS A 629 16.66 7.52 26.89
CA LYS A 629 17.30 8.83 26.71
C LYS A 629 18.71 8.69 26.11
N ALA A 630 19.49 7.73 26.57
CA ALA A 630 20.83 7.44 26.05
C ALA A 630 20.81 6.97 24.58
N ALA A 631 19.77 6.25 24.18
CA ALA A 631 19.51 5.85 22.79
C ALA A 631 18.98 7.00 21.90
N GLY A 632 18.83 8.22 22.44
CA GLY A 632 18.29 9.36 21.69
C GLY A 632 16.80 9.27 21.40
N HIS A 633 16.07 8.40 22.12
CA HIS A 633 14.62 8.33 22.02
C HIS A 633 13.97 9.48 22.79
N ARG A 634 12.79 9.90 22.32
CA ARG A 634 11.95 10.85 23.03
C ARG A 634 11.14 10.13 24.10
N VAL A 635 11.32 10.49 25.36
CA VAL A 635 10.61 9.89 26.49
C VAL A 635 9.29 10.62 26.73
N VAL A 636 8.19 9.88 26.78
CA VAL A 636 6.84 10.41 26.95
C VAL A 636 6.13 9.73 28.10
N LEU A 637 5.61 10.50 29.06
CA LEU A 637 4.69 9.96 30.07
C LEU A 637 3.26 10.09 29.57
N LEU A 638 2.50 9.01 29.57
CA LEU A 638 1.08 9.00 29.19
C LEU A 638 0.26 8.39 30.33
N SER A 639 -0.42 9.21 31.12
CA SER A 639 -1.16 8.73 32.29
C SER A 639 -2.58 9.30 32.39
N GLY A 640 -3.43 8.54 33.08
CA GLY A 640 -4.78 8.94 33.47
C GLY A 640 -4.80 9.90 34.66
N ALA A 641 -3.69 10.03 35.39
CA ALA A 641 -3.53 10.93 36.53
C ALA A 641 -3.65 12.40 36.15
N LEU A 642 -3.83 13.23 37.18
CA LEU A 642 -3.99 14.68 37.03
C LEU A 642 -2.63 15.36 36.86
N ASP A 643 -2.61 16.41 36.05
CA ASP A 643 -1.45 17.26 35.76
C ASP A 643 -0.60 17.64 36.98
N PHE A 644 -1.23 18.08 38.08
CA PHE A 644 -0.52 18.49 39.28
C PHE A 644 0.18 17.35 40.04
N LEU A 645 -0.20 16.09 39.80
CA LEU A 645 0.48 14.92 40.37
C LEU A 645 1.70 14.51 39.54
N LEU A 646 1.66 14.77 38.22
CA LEU A 646 2.75 14.46 37.32
C LEU A 646 3.73 15.62 37.15
N GLU A 647 3.35 16.82 37.59
CA GLU A 647 4.20 18.01 37.55
C GLU A 647 5.60 17.80 38.17
N PRO A 648 5.74 17.17 39.35
CA PRO A 648 7.05 16.84 39.91
C PRO A 648 7.88 15.82 39.10
N MET A 649 7.24 15.09 38.17
CA MET A 649 7.89 14.09 37.32
C MET A 649 8.24 14.63 35.92
N LYS A 650 7.91 15.90 35.62
CA LYS A 650 8.13 16.49 34.29
C LYS A 650 9.59 16.39 33.83
N ASP A 651 10.55 16.52 34.74
CA ASP A 651 11.99 16.46 34.40
C ASP A 651 12.46 15.05 33.99
N LEU A 652 11.67 14.01 34.29
CA LEU A 652 11.99 12.63 33.92
C LEU A 652 11.68 12.34 32.45
N ALA A 653 10.87 13.16 31.78
CA ALA A 653 10.42 12.95 30.41
C ALA A 653 10.52 14.22 29.55
N ASP A 654 10.46 14.05 28.24
CA ASP A 654 10.46 15.17 27.29
C ASP A 654 9.04 15.73 27.10
N ASP A 655 8.01 14.89 27.27
CA ASP A 655 6.61 15.27 27.18
C ASP A 655 5.75 14.48 28.19
N VAL A 656 4.69 15.13 28.70
CA VAL A 656 3.71 14.53 29.61
C VAL A 656 2.30 14.74 29.06
N LEU A 657 1.59 13.63 28.83
CA LEU A 657 0.22 13.58 28.37
C LEU A 657 -0.67 13.06 29.51
N CYS A 658 -1.56 13.92 30.01
CA CYS A 658 -2.29 13.64 31.25
C CYS A 658 -3.69 14.24 31.27
N SER A 659 -4.46 13.90 32.30
CA SER A 659 -5.81 14.44 32.50
C SER A 659 -5.76 15.80 33.22
N THR A 660 -6.66 16.71 32.87
CA THR A 660 -6.79 18.01 33.55
C THR A 660 -8.25 18.28 33.95
N LEU A 661 -8.43 18.98 35.07
CA LEU A 661 -9.75 19.34 35.59
C LEU A 661 -10.16 20.76 35.17
N ALA A 662 -11.44 20.93 34.86
CA ALA A 662 -12.05 22.21 34.62
C ALA A 662 -12.09 23.03 35.92
N GLN A 663 -11.96 24.35 35.76
CA GLN A 663 -11.89 25.30 36.86
C GLN A 663 -13.00 26.34 36.71
N GLU A 664 -13.70 26.62 37.80
CA GLU A 664 -14.74 27.65 37.87
C GLU A 664 -14.63 28.37 39.21
N ASN A 665 -14.74 29.69 39.20
CA ASN A 665 -14.67 30.55 40.40
C ASN A 665 -13.43 30.27 41.29
N GLY A 666 -12.29 29.94 40.69
CA GLY A 666 -11.03 29.67 41.42
C GLY A 666 -10.95 28.31 42.11
N THR A 667 -11.85 27.38 41.81
CA THR A 667 -11.85 26.00 42.32
C THR A 667 -12.03 24.97 41.21
N TYR A 668 -11.63 23.72 41.44
CA TYR A 668 -11.91 22.64 40.50
C TYR A 668 -13.40 22.26 40.53
N THR A 669 -14.00 22.06 39.36
CA THR A 669 -15.39 21.60 39.23
C THR A 669 -15.52 20.09 39.47
N GLY A 670 -14.40 19.37 39.39
CA GLY A 670 -14.37 17.90 39.41
C GLY A 670 -14.69 17.26 38.05
N GLU A 671 -14.91 18.07 37.01
CA GLU A 671 -15.08 17.62 35.63
C GLU A 671 -13.77 17.69 34.85
N LEU A 672 -13.56 16.77 33.91
CA LEU A 672 -12.40 16.78 33.03
C LEU A 672 -12.60 17.78 31.88
N THR A 673 -11.58 18.54 31.52
CA THR A 673 -11.61 19.49 30.38
C THR A 673 -11.62 18.80 29.01
N GLY A 674 -11.38 17.49 28.95
CA GLY A 674 -11.31 16.70 27.73
C GLY A 674 -11.76 15.26 27.91
N ALA A 675 -11.61 14.44 26.86
CA ALA A 675 -11.88 13.01 26.96
C ALA A 675 -10.95 12.37 28.00
N PRO A 676 -11.45 11.47 28.88
CA PRO A 676 -10.61 10.78 29.84
C PRO A 676 -9.46 10.05 29.13
N VAL A 677 -8.25 10.20 29.66
CA VAL A 677 -7.04 9.53 29.13
C VAL A 677 -7.09 8.04 29.51
N ALA A 678 -7.93 7.28 28.82
CA ALA A 678 -8.15 5.84 29.03
C ALA A 678 -8.60 5.13 27.74
N GLY A 679 -8.22 3.86 27.57
CA GLY A 679 -8.67 3.02 26.44
C GLY A 679 -8.33 3.61 25.07
N ASP A 680 -9.28 3.57 24.13
CA ASP A 680 -9.11 4.07 22.77
C ASP A 680 -8.79 5.58 22.69
N ALA A 681 -9.08 6.35 23.75
CA ALA A 681 -8.68 7.77 23.81
C ALA A 681 -7.16 7.93 23.97
N ARG A 682 -6.49 7.01 24.69
CA ARG A 682 -5.01 7.01 24.83
C ARG A 682 -4.34 6.73 23.49
N ALA A 683 -4.79 5.71 22.76
CA ALA A 683 -4.25 5.39 21.43
C ALA A 683 -4.42 6.56 20.45
N ARG A 684 -5.59 7.22 20.46
CA ARG A 684 -5.84 8.41 19.62
C ARG A 684 -4.96 9.58 20.00
N MET A 685 -4.80 9.85 21.30
CA MET A 685 -3.93 10.93 21.79
C MET A 685 -2.47 10.67 21.45
N LEU A 686 -2.00 9.42 21.59
CA LEU A 686 -0.67 9.01 21.16
C LEU A 686 -0.47 9.13 19.64
N ALA A 687 -1.45 8.71 18.84
CA ALA A 687 -1.38 8.83 17.38
C ALA A 687 -1.34 10.30 16.91
N SER A 688 -2.11 11.17 17.56
CA SER A 688 -2.09 12.62 17.33
C SER A 688 -0.74 13.24 17.75
N PHE A 689 -0.25 12.90 18.95
CA PHE A 689 1.04 13.37 19.46
C PHE A 689 2.22 12.93 18.56
N ALA A 690 2.22 11.67 18.13
CA ALA A 690 3.24 11.13 17.24
C ALA A 690 3.30 11.87 15.90
N ARG A 691 2.13 12.20 15.33
CA ARG A 691 2.07 12.99 14.10
C ARG A 691 2.67 14.38 14.27
N ARG A 692 2.31 15.11 15.33
CA ARG A 692 2.85 16.45 15.63
C ARG A 692 4.37 16.46 15.82
N ARG A 693 4.89 15.44 16.50
CA ARG A 693 6.31 15.35 16.85
C ARG A 693 7.16 14.62 15.81
N GLY A 694 6.57 14.17 14.70
CA GLY A 694 7.27 13.42 13.66
C GLY A 694 7.77 12.05 14.12
N LEU A 695 7.07 11.41 15.06
CA LEU A 695 7.46 10.13 15.65
C LEU A 695 7.02 8.95 14.79
N ASP A 696 7.92 7.99 14.59
CA ASP A 696 7.60 6.70 13.96
C ASP A 696 7.12 5.70 15.02
N LEU A 697 5.80 5.62 15.21
CA LEU A 697 5.20 4.68 16.16
C LEU A 697 5.56 3.22 15.86
N SER A 698 5.80 2.86 14.59
CA SER A 698 6.17 1.49 14.21
C SER A 698 7.56 1.07 14.67
N ARG A 699 8.37 2.03 15.16
CA ARG A 699 9.68 1.83 15.79
C ARG A 699 9.70 2.20 17.28
N SER A 700 8.64 2.86 17.75
CA SER A 700 8.52 3.35 19.12
C SER A 700 8.16 2.22 20.11
N TYR A 701 8.34 2.50 21.39
CA TYR A 701 8.15 1.60 22.51
C TYR A 701 7.00 2.07 23.38
N ALA A 702 6.24 1.15 23.96
CA ALA A 702 5.23 1.49 24.94
C ALA A 702 5.23 0.50 26.10
N TYR A 703 5.13 1.02 27.32
CA TYR A 703 5.18 0.27 28.58
C TYR A 703 3.87 0.49 29.36
N ALA A 704 3.18 -0.59 29.70
CA ALA A 704 1.95 -0.53 30.51
C ALA A 704 1.67 -1.85 31.27
N ASP A 705 0.88 -1.77 32.35
CA ASP A 705 0.50 -2.90 33.22
C ASP A 705 -0.96 -3.36 33.06
N SER A 706 -1.83 -2.52 32.49
CA SER A 706 -3.27 -2.77 32.44
C SER A 706 -3.81 -3.09 31.05
N ILE A 707 -4.84 -3.94 30.97
CA ILE A 707 -5.57 -4.24 29.72
C ILE A 707 -6.22 -2.99 29.11
N SER A 708 -6.48 -1.95 29.91
CA SER A 708 -6.98 -0.66 29.41
C SER A 708 -6.04 0.03 28.42
N ASP A 709 -4.77 -0.35 28.44
CA ASP A 709 -3.70 0.24 27.65
C ASP A 709 -3.36 -0.58 26.41
N LEU A 710 -4.12 -1.65 26.18
CA LEU A 710 -4.00 -2.49 24.99
C LEU A 710 -4.02 -1.67 23.69
N PRO A 711 -4.93 -0.69 23.47
CA PRO A 711 -4.91 0.12 22.25
C PRO A 711 -3.61 0.94 22.07
N MET A 712 -3.00 1.40 23.16
CA MET A 712 -1.71 2.11 23.12
C MET A 712 -0.57 1.15 22.74
N LEU A 713 -0.54 -0.02 23.37
CA LEU A 713 0.46 -1.06 23.08
C LEU A 713 0.33 -1.57 21.63
N GLU A 714 -0.88 -1.71 21.11
CA GLU A 714 -1.12 -2.10 19.71
C GLU A 714 -0.72 -1.01 18.70
N ALA A 715 -0.60 0.25 19.13
CA ALA A 715 -0.24 1.37 18.27
C ALA A 715 1.27 1.47 17.97
N VAL A 716 2.12 0.79 18.77
CA VAL A 716 3.59 0.88 18.65
C VAL A 716 4.23 -0.37 18.06
N GLY A 717 5.47 -0.24 17.58
CA GLY A 717 6.28 -1.34 17.07
C GLY A 717 6.81 -2.29 18.13
N ASN A 718 7.12 -1.76 19.31
CA ASN A 718 7.78 -2.47 20.41
C ASN A 718 6.95 -2.37 21.72
N PRO A 719 5.80 -3.06 21.83
CA PRO A 719 5.02 -3.09 23.06
C PRO A 719 5.67 -3.96 24.13
N VAL A 720 5.65 -3.47 25.37
CA VAL A 720 6.17 -4.15 26.55
C VAL A 720 5.10 -4.11 27.65
N ALA A 721 4.67 -5.30 28.09
CA ALA A 721 3.75 -5.45 29.21
C ALA A 721 4.56 -5.55 30.51
N VAL A 722 4.40 -4.61 31.43
CA VAL A 722 5.19 -4.51 32.66
C VAL A 722 4.31 -4.86 33.85
N ASN A 723 4.72 -5.81 34.69
CA ASN A 723 3.91 -6.28 35.82
C ASN A 723 2.42 -6.51 35.47
N PRO A 724 2.10 -7.16 34.33
CA PRO A 724 0.78 -7.04 33.74
C PRO A 724 -0.32 -7.68 34.58
N ASP A 725 -1.51 -7.09 34.55
CA ASP A 725 -2.71 -7.74 35.04
C ASP A 725 -2.96 -9.06 34.27
N ARG A 726 -3.79 -9.96 34.83
CA ARG A 726 -4.04 -11.28 34.23
C ARG A 726 -4.54 -11.20 32.78
N ARG A 727 -5.33 -10.16 32.44
CA ARG A 727 -5.91 -9.98 31.10
C ARG A 727 -4.86 -9.47 30.13
N LEU A 728 -4.05 -8.48 30.51
CA LEU A 728 -2.95 -7.98 29.69
C LEU A 728 -1.87 -9.05 29.49
N GLY A 729 -1.53 -9.82 30.54
CA GLY A 729 -0.57 -10.92 30.45
C GLY A 729 -1.00 -12.00 29.45
N THR A 730 -2.30 -12.33 29.41
CA THR A 730 -2.86 -13.23 28.39
C THR A 730 -2.76 -12.61 26.99
N ALA A 731 -3.16 -11.35 26.84
CA ALA A 731 -3.12 -10.64 25.56
C ALA A 731 -1.70 -10.49 24.99
N ALA A 732 -0.71 -10.26 25.86
CA ALA A 732 0.71 -10.16 25.53
C ALA A 732 1.26 -11.52 25.06
N LYS A 733 0.90 -12.61 25.75
CA LYS A 733 1.27 -13.99 25.36
C LYS A 733 0.72 -14.35 23.98
N ASP A 734 -0.55 -14.07 23.72
CA ASP A 734 -1.21 -14.36 22.43
C ASP A 734 -0.59 -13.58 21.26
N ARG A 735 -0.02 -12.39 21.53
CA ARG A 735 0.58 -11.50 20.53
C ARG A 735 2.11 -11.61 20.44
N GLY A 736 2.73 -12.44 21.28
CA GLY A 736 4.19 -12.58 21.33
C GLY A 736 4.92 -11.32 21.80
N TRP A 737 4.30 -10.52 22.68
CA TRP A 737 4.90 -9.31 23.23
C TRP A 737 5.85 -9.59 24.37
N LYS A 738 6.80 -8.67 24.61
CA LYS A 738 7.72 -8.76 25.75
C LYS A 738 6.94 -8.54 27.05
N VAL A 739 7.17 -9.39 28.04
CA VAL A 739 6.65 -9.24 29.40
C VAL A 739 7.83 -9.00 30.33
N GLU A 740 7.77 -7.95 31.14
CA GLU A 740 8.77 -7.62 32.15
C GLU A 740 8.15 -7.57 33.53
N HIS A 741 8.94 -7.97 34.53
CA HIS A 741 8.58 -7.86 35.93
C HIS A 741 9.58 -6.93 36.62
N TRP A 742 9.08 -5.82 37.15
CA TRP A 742 9.89 -4.80 37.81
C TRP A 742 9.61 -4.81 39.31
N ASP A 743 10.64 -5.14 40.08
CA ASP A 743 10.57 -5.20 41.54
C ASP A 743 11.17 -3.96 42.21
N LYS A 744 10.73 -3.72 43.44
CA LYS A 744 11.25 -2.62 44.28
C LYS A 744 12.67 -2.86 44.78
N ASN A 745 13.16 -4.10 44.75
CA ASN A 745 14.46 -4.50 45.29
C ASN A 745 15.59 -4.57 44.25
N GLY A 746 15.37 -4.05 43.03
CA GLY A 746 16.46 -3.70 42.10
C GLY A 746 16.96 -4.81 41.16
N ALA A 747 16.35 -6.00 41.11
CA ALA A 747 16.65 -7.00 40.09
C ALA A 747 15.51 -7.11 39.08
N ALA A 748 15.79 -6.88 37.80
CA ALA A 748 14.93 -7.31 36.71
C ALA A 748 15.23 -8.80 36.46
N ASP A 749 14.32 -9.69 36.84
CA ASP A 749 14.49 -11.13 36.60
C ASP A 749 14.38 -11.40 35.09
N SER A 750 15.53 -11.49 34.43
CA SER A 750 15.64 -12.09 33.11
C SER A 750 15.96 -13.58 33.25
N VAL A 751 15.04 -14.42 32.76
CA VAL A 751 15.15 -15.87 32.51
C VAL A 751 14.95 -16.81 33.73
N ALA A 752 13.75 -17.42 33.82
CA ALA A 752 13.53 -18.89 33.79
C ALA A 752 12.26 -19.34 34.56
N LYS A 753 11.31 -19.94 33.84
CA LYS A 753 10.77 -21.26 34.21
C LYS A 753 10.19 -21.95 32.98
N LYS A 754 10.95 -22.91 32.44
CA LYS A 754 10.44 -24.07 31.72
C LYS A 754 9.50 -24.82 32.67
N ILE A 755 8.24 -24.96 32.28
CA ILE A 755 7.42 -26.19 32.15
C ILE A 755 6.20 -25.81 31.31
#